data_AF-U2NT46-F1
#
_entry.id   AF-U2NT46-F1
#
_cell.length_a   1.000
_cell.length_b   1.000
_cell.length_c   1.000
_cell.angle_alpha   90.00
_cell.angle_beta   90.00
_cell.angle_gamma   90.00
#
_symmetry.space_group_name_H-M   'P 1'
#
loop_
_entity.id
_entity.type
_entity.pdbx_description
1 polymer ?
#
loop_
_entity_poly.entity_id
_entity_poly.type
_entity_poly.pdbx_seq_one_letter_code
_entity_poly.pdbx_strand_id
1 'polypeptide(L)'
;RENFRCFKENRIKGMIAIRNSVRTLIELQTEDYPDSEIKAEQERLNRLYDTFSGKYGLINSRANTSAFSQDSSFSLLSALEIIGEDGELERKADMFSKRTIKPHTPVTSVDTASEALAVSLGEKATIDMDYMMELSGKSENEIFEDLKGVIFLNPLYEYGNSYEPKYLMADEYLSGNVREKLRIAKKSAELYPEDYKVNVEALQKVQPKDLTASEISVRLGATWLPPDDVQEFIFHLLETPRYAQWNIKVHFSPFTSEWNIEGKSYDKGNVRAYNTYGTSRINAYKIIEETLNLKDVRIFDYIEDDEGKKKAVLNKKETAIAQSKQEMIKQEFQDWIWSDPERRERLCKSYNEKFNSVRPREYDGSHIIFNGMNPEIELREHQKNAVAHILYGGNTLLAHAVGAGKTFEMVAAAQESKRLGLCNKSLFVVPNHLTEQWAAEYLQLYPAANILVATKKDFETKNRKKFCGRIATGDYDAVIIGHSQFEKIPMSIERQRAILEQQLEEITGGIAELKRNRGENFSIKQLEKSKKSIKQKLDKLNDQTKKDDVVTFEELGVDRLFVDESHYYKNLYLYTKMRNVGGIAQTEAQKSSDLFMKCRYLDEITGGRGTVFATGTPISNSMVELYTIQRYLQYNTLVKNGLQHFDAWASTFGETITAVELTPEGTGYRAKTRFAKFYNLPELMAMFKEIADIKTADMLNLPVPEAKYHNIAVKPSEMQKEMVASLAERAEQVRGGGVDSSVDNMLKITNDGRKLALDQRMLNDMLPDFEGSKINACVDNIYRIWKENADKKSAQLVFCDLSTPKNDGTFSVYNDIRKKLIERGIPESEVKFIHEADTDMKKKELFQ
;
A
#
# COMPACT_ATOMS: atom_id res chain seq x y z
N ARG A 1 -46.33 22.33 -14.99
CA ARG A 1 -44.86 22.51 -15.06
C ARG A 1 -44.38 23.75 -14.27
N GLU A 2 -45.16 24.84 -14.19
CA GLU A 2 -44.78 26.05 -13.42
C GLU A 2 -44.77 25.86 -11.89
N ASN A 3 -45.77 25.18 -11.30
CA ASN A 3 -45.79 24.91 -9.85
C ASN A 3 -44.57 24.09 -9.36
N PHE A 4 -44.11 23.12 -10.17
CA PHE A 4 -42.89 22.35 -9.86
C PHE A 4 -41.61 23.20 -9.92
N ARG A 5 -41.54 24.20 -10.81
CA ARG A 5 -40.42 25.14 -10.89
C ARG A 5 -40.36 26.05 -9.66
N CYS A 6 -41.51 26.62 -9.27
CA CYS A 6 -41.64 27.49 -8.09
C CYS A 6 -41.26 26.75 -6.78
N PHE A 7 -41.67 25.48 -6.63
CA PHE A 7 -41.34 24.68 -5.45
C PHE A 7 -39.83 24.37 -5.34
N LYS A 8 -39.17 24.07 -6.46
CA LYS A 8 -37.72 23.83 -6.51
C LYS A 8 -36.93 25.11 -6.24
N GLU A 9 -37.38 26.24 -6.78
CA GLU A 9 -36.77 27.55 -6.54
C GLU A 9 -36.84 27.96 -5.06
N ASN A 10 -37.98 27.74 -4.41
CA ASN A 10 -38.14 28.06 -2.99
C ASN A 10 -37.31 27.15 -2.07
N ARG A 11 -37.12 25.87 -2.44
CA ARG A 11 -36.16 24.98 -1.75
C ARG A 11 -34.75 25.54 -1.81
N ILE A 12 -34.30 25.92 -3.01
CA ILE A 12 -32.97 26.50 -3.23
C ILE A 12 -32.80 27.79 -2.41
N LYS A 13 -33.78 28.71 -2.43
CA LYS A 13 -33.73 29.95 -1.64
C LYS A 13 -33.63 29.68 -0.13
N GLY A 14 -34.39 28.70 0.38
CA GLY A 14 -34.31 28.28 1.78
C GLY A 14 -32.94 27.74 2.16
N MET A 15 -32.36 26.86 1.33
CA MET A 15 -31.02 26.31 1.56
C MET A 15 -29.92 27.37 1.44
N ILE A 16 -30.06 28.36 0.54
CA ILE A 16 -29.15 29.50 0.47
C ILE A 16 -29.18 30.32 1.75
N ALA A 17 -30.38 30.55 2.33
CA ALA A 17 -30.50 31.30 3.58
C ALA A 17 -29.81 30.57 4.74
N ILE A 18 -30.01 29.25 4.86
CA ILE A 18 -29.31 28.41 5.85
C ILE A 18 -27.80 28.47 5.60
N ARG A 19 -27.35 28.28 4.36
CA ARG A 19 -25.92 28.33 3.99
C ARG A 19 -25.27 29.65 4.40
N ASN A 20 -25.93 30.77 4.09
CA ASN A 20 -25.38 32.08 4.40
C ASN A 20 -25.29 32.28 5.92
N SER A 21 -26.32 31.85 6.68
CA SER A 21 -26.30 31.91 8.15
C SER A 21 -25.21 31.02 8.75
N VAL A 22 -25.02 29.81 8.22
CA VAL A 22 -23.90 28.93 8.61
C VAL A 22 -22.55 29.58 8.35
N ARG A 23 -22.35 30.18 7.17
CA ARG A 23 -21.09 30.85 6.84
C ARG A 23 -20.82 32.04 7.76
N THR A 24 -21.83 32.85 8.04
CA THR A 24 -21.73 33.95 9.01
C THR A 24 -21.39 33.42 10.40
N LEU A 25 -22.01 32.32 10.83
CA LEU A 25 -21.71 31.72 12.12
C LEU A 25 -20.27 31.17 12.20
N ILE A 26 -19.77 30.56 11.12
CA ILE A 26 -18.36 30.13 11.00
C ILE A 26 -17.42 31.33 11.08
N GLU A 27 -17.72 32.41 10.37
CA GLU A 27 -16.93 33.66 10.38
C GLU A 27 -16.88 34.27 11.78
N LEU A 28 -18.03 34.44 12.44
CA LEU A 28 -18.12 34.96 13.82
C LEU A 28 -17.31 34.11 14.80
N GLN A 29 -17.35 32.79 14.68
CA GLN A 29 -16.58 31.91 15.56
C GLN A 29 -15.08 31.90 15.25
N THR A 30 -14.69 32.02 13.98
CA THR A 30 -13.29 32.07 13.53
C THR A 30 -12.60 33.36 13.98
N GLU A 31 -13.29 34.50 13.85
CA GLU A 31 -12.79 35.84 14.19
C GLU A 31 -12.96 36.20 15.68
N ASP A 32 -13.33 35.22 16.52
CA ASP A 32 -13.49 35.36 17.98
C ASP A 32 -14.47 36.45 18.44
N TYR A 33 -15.63 36.56 17.77
CA TYR A 33 -16.69 37.48 18.19
C TYR A 33 -17.31 37.07 19.54
N PRO A 34 -17.95 38.01 20.27
CA PRO A 34 -18.56 37.72 21.57
C PRO A 34 -19.64 36.63 21.50
N ASP A 35 -19.71 35.79 22.54
CA ASP A 35 -20.68 34.68 22.65
C ASP A 35 -22.14 35.12 22.45
N SER A 36 -22.49 36.36 22.80
CA SER A 36 -23.84 36.90 22.58
C SER A 36 -24.21 37.01 21.09
N GLU A 37 -23.26 37.37 20.23
CA GLU A 37 -23.48 37.48 18.78
C GLU A 37 -23.52 36.09 18.13
N ILE A 38 -22.62 35.20 18.54
CA ILE A 38 -22.61 33.80 18.12
C ILE A 38 -23.96 33.14 18.46
N LYS A 39 -24.46 33.33 19.68
CA LYS A 39 -25.74 32.76 20.14
C LYS A 39 -26.94 33.33 19.36
N ALA A 40 -26.91 34.63 19.04
CA ALA A 40 -27.96 35.24 18.24
C ALA A 40 -28.03 34.65 16.82
N GLU A 41 -26.88 34.42 16.18
CA GLU A 41 -26.83 33.80 14.86
C GLU A 41 -27.17 32.29 14.93
N GLN A 42 -26.81 31.58 16.01
CA GLN A 42 -27.26 30.20 16.25
C GLN A 42 -28.78 30.09 16.38
N GLU A 43 -29.43 31.01 17.09
CA GLU A 43 -30.90 31.06 17.19
C GLU A 43 -31.54 31.37 15.84
N ARG A 44 -30.90 32.20 15.01
CA ARG A 44 -31.35 32.47 13.65
C ARG A 44 -31.19 31.25 12.76
N LEU A 45 -30.06 30.55 12.84
CA LEU A 45 -29.80 29.31 12.11
C LEU A 45 -30.83 28.24 12.48
N ASN A 46 -31.12 28.06 13.78
CA ASN A 46 -32.18 27.16 14.25
C ASN A 46 -33.53 27.50 13.62
N ARG A 47 -33.94 28.78 13.68
CA ARG A 47 -35.21 29.22 13.08
C ARG A 47 -35.28 28.96 11.59
N LEU A 48 -34.21 29.25 10.84
CA LEU A 48 -34.13 29.01 9.40
C LEU A 48 -34.20 27.52 9.08
N TYR A 49 -33.47 26.70 9.83
CA TYR A 49 -33.46 25.24 9.68
C TYR A 49 -34.82 24.64 10.00
N ASP A 50 -35.42 24.95 11.15
CA ASP A 50 -36.71 24.38 11.58
C ASP A 50 -37.85 24.79 10.65
N THR A 51 -37.82 26.03 10.14
CA THR A 51 -38.78 26.49 9.13
C THR A 51 -38.61 25.74 7.81
N PHE A 52 -37.37 25.48 7.40
CA PHE A 52 -37.07 24.75 6.18
C PHE A 52 -37.45 23.27 6.29
N SER A 53 -37.01 22.60 7.36
CA SER A 53 -37.24 21.18 7.60
C SER A 53 -38.73 20.87 7.75
N GLY A 54 -39.48 21.72 8.48
CA GLY A 54 -40.93 21.59 8.61
C GLY A 54 -41.69 21.73 7.29
N LYS A 55 -41.17 22.46 6.30
CA LYS A 55 -41.84 22.71 5.02
C LYS A 55 -41.36 21.80 3.88
N TYR A 56 -40.09 21.42 3.87
CA TYR A 56 -39.44 20.75 2.74
C TYR A 56 -38.78 19.41 3.11
N GLY A 57 -38.84 19.00 4.38
CA GLY A 57 -38.15 17.84 4.92
C GLY A 57 -36.67 18.12 5.20
N LEU A 58 -35.95 17.10 5.68
CA LEU A 58 -34.52 17.15 6.00
C LEU A 58 -33.68 17.67 4.81
N ILE A 59 -32.58 18.36 5.11
CA ILE A 59 -31.61 18.85 4.12
C ILE A 59 -31.08 17.70 3.26
N ASN A 60 -30.78 16.57 3.89
CA ASN A 60 -30.28 15.37 3.22
C ASN A 60 -31.37 14.55 2.49
N SER A 61 -32.62 15.01 2.48
CA SER A 61 -33.67 14.33 1.72
C SER A 61 -33.43 14.41 0.21
N ARG A 62 -33.81 13.34 -0.52
CA ARG A 62 -33.58 13.20 -1.96
C ARG A 62 -33.99 14.41 -2.80
N ALA A 63 -35.11 15.05 -2.45
CA ALA A 63 -35.63 16.20 -3.17
C ALA A 63 -34.76 17.46 -2.97
N ASN A 64 -34.19 17.65 -1.78
CA ASN A 64 -33.30 18.77 -1.45
C ASN A 64 -31.89 18.54 -2.02
N THR A 65 -31.34 17.34 -1.85
CA THR A 65 -30.07 16.93 -2.47
C THR A 65 -30.10 17.15 -3.98
N SER A 66 -31.12 16.65 -4.67
CA SER A 66 -31.24 16.84 -6.13
C SER A 66 -31.44 18.31 -6.55
N ALA A 67 -31.86 19.20 -5.65
CA ALA A 67 -32.05 20.61 -5.94
C ALA A 67 -30.77 21.44 -5.73
N PHE A 68 -29.90 21.04 -4.80
CA PHE A 68 -28.76 21.85 -4.34
C PHE A 68 -27.38 21.18 -4.50
N SER A 69 -27.30 19.92 -4.93
CA SER A 69 -26.04 19.15 -5.01
C SER A 69 -24.94 19.72 -5.91
N GLN A 70 -25.24 20.71 -6.75
CA GLN A 70 -24.23 21.37 -7.60
C GLN A 70 -23.50 22.52 -6.89
N ASP A 71 -24.03 22.99 -5.76
CA ASP A 71 -23.42 24.03 -4.94
C ASP A 71 -22.25 23.44 -4.13
N SER A 72 -21.11 24.13 -4.07
CA SER A 72 -19.94 23.65 -3.33
C SER A 72 -20.19 23.54 -1.82
N SER A 73 -21.14 24.31 -1.28
CA SER A 73 -21.46 24.27 0.15
C SER A 73 -22.55 23.26 0.50
N PHE A 74 -22.98 22.41 -0.43
CA PHE A 74 -23.96 21.36 -0.10
C PHE A 74 -23.43 20.38 0.95
N SER A 75 -22.15 20.01 0.90
CA SER A 75 -21.53 19.13 1.92
C SER A 75 -21.60 19.75 3.32
N LEU A 76 -21.34 21.06 3.42
CA LEU A 76 -21.45 21.82 4.66
C LEU A 76 -22.87 21.81 5.21
N LEU A 77 -23.87 22.00 4.35
CA LEU A 77 -25.28 21.91 4.74
C LEU A 77 -25.69 20.49 5.13
N SER A 78 -25.14 19.48 4.46
CA SER A 78 -25.43 18.07 4.73
C SER A 78 -24.92 17.66 6.11
N ALA A 79 -23.76 18.17 6.53
CA ALA A 79 -23.17 17.95 7.84
C ALA A 79 -23.94 18.60 9.01
N LEU A 80 -24.95 19.45 8.74
CA LEU A 80 -25.81 20.03 9.78
C LEU A 80 -26.74 19.01 10.44
N GLU A 81 -26.96 17.87 9.79
CA GLU A 81 -27.85 16.81 10.25
C GLU A 81 -27.01 15.57 10.57
N ILE A 82 -26.98 15.19 11.83
CA ILE A 82 -26.46 13.88 12.22
C ILE A 82 -27.61 12.91 12.11
N ILE A 83 -27.52 12.04 11.11
CA ILE A 83 -28.56 11.10 10.74
C ILE A 83 -28.20 9.75 11.33
N GLY A 84 -29.16 9.15 12.04
CA GLY A 84 -29.00 7.84 12.65
C GLY A 84 -28.86 6.73 11.61
N GLU A 85 -28.56 5.53 12.09
CA GLU A 85 -28.55 4.33 11.26
C GLU A 85 -29.93 4.05 10.63
N ASP A 86 -31.01 4.55 11.25
CA ASP A 86 -32.40 4.52 10.78
C ASP A 86 -32.71 5.47 9.60
N GLY A 87 -31.81 6.43 9.30
CA GLY A 87 -32.08 7.45 8.30
C GLY A 87 -32.95 8.61 8.79
N GLU A 88 -33.33 8.59 10.08
CA GLU A 88 -33.97 9.71 10.75
C GLU A 88 -32.92 10.68 11.31
N LEU A 89 -33.36 11.89 11.62
CA LEU A 89 -32.50 12.87 12.26
C LEU A 89 -32.28 12.45 13.71
N GLU A 90 -31.09 11.91 14.00
CA GLU A 90 -30.69 11.58 15.37
C GLU A 90 -30.56 12.87 16.19
N ARG A 91 -29.83 13.84 15.63
CA ARG A 91 -29.69 15.19 16.21
C ARG A 91 -29.22 16.23 15.20
N LYS A 92 -29.45 17.50 15.52
CA LYS A 92 -28.79 18.62 14.84
C LYS A 92 -27.30 18.64 15.18
N ALA A 93 -26.48 19.16 14.26
CA ALA A 93 -25.06 19.37 14.50
C ALA A 93 -24.81 20.32 15.70
N ASP A 94 -23.66 20.16 16.35
CA ASP A 94 -23.30 20.91 17.56
C ASP A 94 -23.30 22.42 17.35
N MET A 95 -22.97 22.87 16.13
CA MET A 95 -22.92 24.29 15.75
C MET A 95 -24.24 25.04 15.99
N PHE A 96 -25.39 24.35 16.06
CA PHE A 96 -26.68 24.96 16.39
C PHE A 96 -26.80 25.39 17.85
N SER A 97 -25.93 24.92 18.74
CA SER A 97 -26.11 25.06 20.19
C SER A 97 -24.86 25.52 20.94
N LYS A 98 -23.68 25.30 20.39
CA LYS A 98 -22.40 25.63 21.01
C LYS A 98 -21.35 26.04 19.98
N ARG A 99 -20.29 26.69 20.46
CA ARG A 99 -19.15 27.08 19.64
C ARG A 99 -18.40 25.82 19.18
N THR A 100 -18.19 25.70 17.87
CA THR A 100 -17.57 24.55 17.22
C THR A 100 -16.21 24.86 16.61
N ILE A 101 -15.81 26.14 16.57
CA ILE A 101 -14.50 26.58 16.09
C ILE A 101 -13.80 27.34 17.21
N LYS A 102 -12.59 26.89 17.56
CA LYS A 102 -11.69 27.60 18.46
C LYS A 102 -10.76 28.51 17.64
N PRO A 103 -10.68 29.81 17.96
CA PRO A 103 -9.87 30.76 17.22
C PRO A 103 -8.39 30.53 17.50
N HIS A 104 -7.56 30.81 16.51
CA HIS A 104 -6.12 30.78 16.69
C HIS A 104 -5.68 31.99 17.52
N THR A 105 -5.02 31.74 18.66
CA THR A 105 -4.42 32.77 19.49
C THR A 105 -2.90 32.63 19.38
N PRO A 106 -2.22 33.52 18.62
CA PRO A 106 -0.78 33.40 18.44
C PRO A 106 -0.07 33.62 19.78
N VAL A 107 0.88 32.75 20.09
CA VAL A 107 1.76 32.96 21.25
C VAL A 107 2.70 34.11 20.90
N THR A 108 2.70 35.16 21.73
CA THR A 108 3.47 36.38 21.49
C THR A 108 4.73 36.49 22.34
N SER A 109 4.85 35.66 23.39
CA SER A 109 6.04 35.61 24.24
C SER A 109 6.10 34.28 25.00
N VAL A 110 7.31 33.80 25.29
CA VAL A 110 7.60 32.60 26.08
C VAL A 110 8.84 32.84 26.95
N ASP A 111 8.95 32.12 28.07
CA ASP A 111 10.04 32.35 29.03
C ASP A 111 11.26 31.46 28.75
N THR A 112 11.07 30.33 28.07
CA THR A 112 12.11 29.31 27.87
C THR A 112 12.39 29.01 26.40
N ALA A 113 13.61 28.56 26.10
CA ALA A 113 13.98 28.14 24.74
C ALA A 113 13.19 26.89 24.30
N SER A 114 12.81 26.02 25.24
CA SER A 114 12.00 24.83 24.96
C SER A 114 10.56 25.18 24.58
N GLU A 115 9.94 26.16 25.25
CA GLU A 115 8.63 26.68 24.83
C GLU A 115 8.72 27.38 23.48
N ALA A 116 9.76 28.19 23.24
CA ALA A 116 10.00 28.83 21.96
C ALA A 116 10.11 27.79 20.83
N LEU A 117 10.81 26.69 21.08
CA LEU A 117 10.97 25.58 20.13
C LEU A 117 9.62 24.92 19.83
N ALA A 118 8.81 24.62 20.86
CA ALA A 118 7.50 24.02 20.68
C ALA A 118 6.56 24.92 19.85
N VAL A 119 6.57 26.23 20.11
CA VAL A 119 5.81 27.22 19.34
C VAL A 119 6.34 27.32 17.90
N SER A 120 7.66 27.33 17.71
CA SER A 120 8.29 27.35 16.38
C SER A 120 7.91 26.13 15.55
N LEU A 121 7.95 24.92 16.13
CA LEU A 121 7.49 23.70 15.47
C LEU A 121 5.97 23.71 15.20
N GLY A 122 5.18 24.31 16.09
CA GLY A 122 3.73 24.43 15.96
C GLY A 122 3.27 25.47 14.95
N GLU A 123 4.06 26.51 14.67
CA GLU A 123 3.68 27.61 13.76
C GLU A 123 4.47 27.64 12.44
N LYS A 124 5.70 27.09 12.44
CA LYS A 124 6.61 27.10 11.28
C LYS A 124 6.98 25.72 10.79
N ALA A 125 6.61 24.65 11.50
CA ALA A 125 6.98 23.26 11.20
C ALA A 125 8.50 23.01 11.11
N THR A 126 9.32 23.91 11.61
CA THR A 126 10.78 23.86 11.55
C THR A 126 11.38 24.59 12.74
N ILE A 127 12.69 24.43 12.95
CA ILE A 127 13.45 25.20 13.93
C ILE A 127 13.78 26.56 13.31
N ASP A 128 12.88 27.53 13.49
CA ASP A 128 13.07 28.91 13.07
C ASP A 128 13.70 29.72 14.22
N MET A 129 15.02 29.92 14.15
CA MET A 129 15.76 30.62 15.20
C MET A 129 15.37 32.09 15.31
N ASP A 130 15.09 32.77 14.19
CA ASP A 130 14.71 34.18 14.21
C ASP A 130 13.39 34.36 14.96
N TYR A 131 12.41 33.51 14.66
CA TYR A 131 11.13 33.49 15.34
C TYR A 131 11.28 33.14 16.84
N MET A 132 12.15 32.19 17.18
CA MET A 132 12.40 31.82 18.59
C MET A 132 13.09 32.95 19.38
N MET A 133 14.00 33.70 18.75
CA MET A 133 14.62 34.87 19.36
C MET A 133 13.60 35.98 19.63
N GLU A 134 12.68 36.22 18.69
CA GLU A 134 11.60 37.20 18.87
C GLU A 134 10.66 36.84 20.04
N LEU A 135 10.31 35.55 20.18
CA LEU A 135 9.40 35.08 21.23
C LEU A 135 10.04 35.08 22.63
N SER A 136 11.32 34.74 22.73
CA SER A 136 12.01 34.53 24.02
C SER A 136 12.90 35.70 24.44
N GLY A 137 13.25 36.60 23.52
CA GLY A 137 14.21 37.68 23.72
C GLY A 137 15.67 37.22 23.89
N LYS A 138 15.97 35.93 23.70
CA LYS A 138 17.31 35.34 23.80
C LYS A 138 18.05 35.43 22.47
N SER A 139 19.38 35.37 22.50
CA SER A 139 20.20 35.25 21.29
C SER A 139 20.23 33.80 20.75
N GLU A 140 20.55 33.64 19.46
CA GLU A 140 20.66 32.32 18.82
C GLU A 140 21.61 31.36 19.58
N ASN A 141 22.74 31.88 20.06
CA ASN A 141 23.72 31.09 20.81
C ASN A 141 23.19 30.63 22.17
N GLU A 142 22.44 31.50 22.88
CA GLU A 142 21.80 31.13 24.15
C GLU A 142 20.70 30.08 23.94
N ILE A 143 19.88 30.24 22.90
CA ILE A 143 18.86 29.26 22.53
C ILE A 143 19.49 27.91 22.19
N PHE A 144 20.57 27.90 21.39
CA PHE A 144 21.26 26.67 21.03
C PHE A 144 21.89 25.96 22.24
N GLU A 145 22.53 26.71 23.15
CA GLU A 145 23.12 26.13 24.36
C GLU A 145 22.06 25.63 25.34
N ASP A 146 20.93 26.33 25.50
CA ASP A 146 19.78 25.89 26.30
C ASP A 146 19.13 24.61 25.73
N LEU A 147 19.16 24.44 24.40
CA LEU A 147 18.56 23.30 23.68
C LEU A 147 19.59 22.22 23.31
N LYS A 148 20.76 22.25 23.92
CA LYS A 148 21.84 21.29 23.63
C LYS A 148 21.39 19.85 23.89
N GLY A 149 21.48 19.02 22.86
CA GLY A 149 21.00 17.63 22.91
C GLY A 149 19.53 17.44 22.58
N VAL A 150 18.74 18.53 22.51
CA VAL A 150 17.39 18.56 21.94
C VAL A 150 17.46 18.91 20.45
N ILE A 151 18.37 19.82 20.08
CA ILE A 151 18.70 20.15 18.70
C ILE A 151 20.19 19.95 18.41
N PHE A 152 20.53 19.71 17.15
CA PHE A 152 21.89 19.51 16.67
C PHE A 152 22.16 20.39 15.46
N LEU A 153 23.39 20.92 15.37
CA LEU A 153 23.86 21.62 14.17
C LEU A 153 24.02 20.60 13.03
N ASN A 154 23.44 20.88 11.87
CA ASN A 154 23.48 20.00 10.71
C ASN A 154 24.85 20.12 10.01
N PRO A 155 25.68 19.05 9.98
CA PRO A 155 26.99 19.11 9.33
C PRO A 155 26.94 19.28 7.81
N LEU A 156 25.78 19.09 7.20
CA LEU A 156 25.53 19.28 5.77
C LEU A 156 25.06 20.70 5.42
N TYR A 157 24.85 21.55 6.43
CA TYR A 157 24.48 22.93 6.20
C TYR A 157 25.66 23.70 5.60
N GLU A 158 25.50 24.17 4.36
CA GLU A 158 26.41 25.10 3.72
C GLU A 158 25.82 26.52 3.80
N TYR A 159 26.61 27.48 4.29
CA TYR A 159 26.20 28.89 4.34
C TYR A 159 25.82 29.38 2.93
N GLY A 160 24.53 29.69 2.74
CA GLY A 160 23.97 30.16 1.47
C GLY A 160 23.38 29.08 0.57
N ASN A 161 23.38 27.80 0.99
CA ASN A 161 22.73 26.71 0.27
C ASN A 161 21.36 26.42 0.91
N SER A 162 20.27 26.69 0.19
CA SER A 162 18.91 26.77 0.75
C SER A 162 18.20 25.43 0.99
N TYR A 163 18.87 24.29 0.78
CA TYR A 163 18.22 22.97 0.76
C TYR A 163 18.26 22.21 2.09
N GLU A 164 19.21 22.51 2.96
CA GLU A 164 19.39 21.80 4.24
C GLU A 164 19.16 22.75 5.41
N PRO A 165 18.39 22.35 6.45
CA PRO A 165 18.19 23.19 7.62
C PRO A 165 19.47 23.27 8.46
N LYS A 166 19.73 24.43 9.07
CA LYS A 166 20.91 24.66 9.93
C LYS A 166 20.86 23.81 11.20
N TYR A 167 19.68 23.69 11.83
CA TYR A 167 19.46 22.90 13.02
C TYR A 167 18.46 21.79 12.76
N LEU A 168 18.66 20.64 13.40
CA LEU A 168 17.78 19.48 13.34
C LEU A 168 17.39 19.04 14.75
N MET A 169 16.15 18.60 14.92
CA MET A 169 15.71 17.98 16.17
C MET A 169 16.47 16.67 16.43
N ALA A 170 16.65 16.31 17.70
CA ALA A 170 17.38 15.12 18.11
C ALA A 170 16.75 13.83 17.57
N ASP A 171 15.42 13.74 17.55
CA ASP A 171 14.66 12.60 17.00
C ASP A 171 14.92 12.43 15.49
N GLU A 172 15.04 13.51 14.73
CA GLU A 172 15.38 13.48 13.31
C GLU A 172 16.87 13.21 13.07
N TYR A 173 17.75 13.92 13.78
CA TYR A 173 19.19 13.82 13.60
C TYR A 173 19.71 12.42 13.99
N LEU A 174 19.23 11.87 15.10
CA LEU A 174 19.67 10.57 15.64
C LEU A 174 18.89 9.38 15.07
N SER A 175 18.12 9.57 13.99
CA SER A 175 17.38 8.50 13.28
C SER A 175 17.80 8.38 11.81
N GLY A 176 17.25 7.44 11.06
CA GLY A 176 17.67 7.12 9.69
C GLY A 176 19.06 6.48 9.65
N ASN A 177 19.86 6.75 8.62
CA ASN A 177 21.20 6.18 8.47
C ASN A 177 22.23 6.81 9.43
N VAL A 178 22.26 6.33 10.68
CA VAL A 178 23.11 6.87 11.75
C VAL A 178 24.60 6.57 11.57
N ARG A 179 24.96 5.53 10.80
CA ARG A 179 26.37 5.24 10.46
C ARG A 179 26.94 6.27 9.50
N GLU A 180 26.18 6.60 8.46
CA GLU A 180 26.55 7.63 7.49
C GLU A 180 26.65 9.00 8.17
N LYS A 181 25.64 9.35 8.97
CA LYS A 181 25.64 10.60 9.77
C LYS A 181 26.85 10.68 10.70
N LEU A 182 27.23 9.57 11.37
CA LEU A 182 28.42 9.54 12.24
C LEU A 182 29.71 9.79 11.46
N ARG A 183 29.84 9.21 10.27
CA ARG A 183 31.01 9.42 9.40
C ARG A 183 31.12 10.89 8.97
N ILE A 184 30.00 11.53 8.64
CA ILE A 184 29.96 12.94 8.27
C ILE A 184 30.31 13.80 9.49
N ALA A 185 29.67 13.55 10.64
CA ALA A 185 29.92 14.29 11.88
C ALA A 185 31.39 14.21 12.33
N LYS A 186 32.05 13.05 12.20
CA LYS A 186 33.49 12.90 12.50
C LYS A 186 34.36 13.79 11.60
N LYS A 187 34.09 13.82 10.30
CA LYS A 187 34.82 14.69 9.36
C LYS A 187 34.61 16.17 9.67
N SER A 188 33.38 16.56 10.02
CA SER A 188 33.10 17.95 10.41
C SER A 188 33.76 18.31 11.74
N ALA A 189 33.83 17.39 12.70
CA ALA A 189 34.51 17.58 13.98
C ALA A 189 36.05 17.66 13.85
N GLU A 190 36.65 17.10 12.79
CA GLU A 190 38.07 17.31 12.49
C GLU A 190 38.39 18.76 12.10
N LEU A 191 37.43 19.45 11.48
CA LEU A 191 37.56 20.84 11.04
C LEU A 191 37.06 21.84 12.09
N TYR A 192 35.94 21.54 12.74
CA TYR A 192 35.25 22.39 13.72
C TYR A 192 34.89 21.57 14.98
N PRO A 193 35.87 21.32 15.87
CA PRO A 193 35.66 20.43 17.02
C PRO A 193 34.63 20.96 18.03
N GLU A 194 34.62 22.26 18.30
CA GLU A 194 33.74 22.87 19.30
C GLU A 194 32.25 22.71 18.94
N ASP A 195 31.93 22.73 17.64
CA ASP A 195 30.54 22.65 17.16
C ASP A 195 30.04 21.20 17.05
N TYR A 196 30.88 20.28 16.55
CA TYR A 196 30.43 18.93 16.15
C TYR A 196 30.83 17.79 17.10
N LYS A 197 31.61 18.05 18.16
CA LYS A 197 31.96 17.01 19.13
C LYS A 197 30.71 16.39 19.77
N VAL A 198 29.71 17.21 20.11
CA VAL A 198 28.44 16.75 20.69
C VAL A 198 27.68 15.83 19.72
N ASN A 199 27.68 16.16 18.43
CA ASN A 199 27.08 15.32 17.39
C ASN A 199 27.73 13.93 17.32
N VAL A 200 29.07 13.88 17.37
CA VAL A 200 29.82 12.61 17.34
C VAL A 200 29.49 11.77 18.57
N GLU A 201 29.50 12.36 19.77
CA GLU A 201 29.18 11.65 21.01
C GLU A 201 27.75 11.11 21.03
N ALA A 202 26.77 11.90 20.56
CA ALA A 202 25.38 11.48 20.48
C ALA A 202 25.18 10.35 19.45
N LEU A 203 25.74 10.50 18.25
CA LEU A 203 25.64 9.49 17.20
C LEU A 203 26.34 8.18 17.58
N GLN A 204 27.46 8.22 18.32
CA GLN A 204 28.12 7.01 18.81
C GLN A 204 27.22 6.19 19.76
N LYS A 205 26.42 6.84 20.60
CA LYS A 205 25.52 6.18 21.56
C LYS A 205 24.33 5.48 20.90
N VAL A 206 23.90 5.95 19.73
CA VAL A 206 22.71 5.43 19.02
C VAL A 206 23.04 4.47 17.88
N GLN A 207 24.31 4.05 17.73
CA GLN A 207 24.68 3.08 16.69
C GLN A 207 24.00 1.73 16.94
N PRO A 208 23.39 1.12 15.90
CA PRO A 208 22.92 -0.25 15.99
C PRO A 208 24.07 -1.18 16.34
N LYS A 209 23.80 -2.19 17.17
CA LYS A 209 24.77 -3.23 17.49
C LYS A 209 25.15 -3.95 16.20
N ASP A 210 26.46 -4.08 15.94
CA ASP A 210 26.96 -4.83 14.79
C ASP A 210 26.46 -6.28 14.83
N LEU A 211 25.86 -6.71 13.73
CA LEU A 211 25.43 -8.08 13.52
C LEU A 211 26.65 -8.95 13.23
N THR A 212 26.67 -10.12 13.86
CA THR A 212 27.67 -11.15 13.63
C THR A 212 27.27 -12.07 12.48
N ALA A 213 28.22 -12.87 11.99
CA ALA A 213 27.97 -13.83 10.91
C ALA A 213 26.82 -14.82 11.19
N SER A 214 26.58 -15.17 12.47
CA SER A 214 25.45 -16.03 12.86
C SER A 214 24.09 -15.34 12.79
N GLU A 215 24.07 -14.01 12.80
CA GLU A 215 22.84 -13.21 12.74
C GLU A 215 22.51 -12.78 11.30
N ILE A 216 23.49 -12.87 10.39
CA ILE A 216 23.34 -12.49 8.98
C ILE A 216 23.08 -13.73 8.13
N SER A 217 21.91 -13.79 7.50
CA SER A 217 21.62 -14.82 6.50
C SER A 217 22.04 -14.35 5.11
N VAL A 218 22.87 -15.14 4.42
CA VAL A 218 23.41 -14.81 3.10
C VAL A 218 22.98 -15.86 2.10
N ARG A 219 22.44 -15.47 0.96
CA ARG A 219 22.04 -16.43 -0.09
C ARG A 219 23.00 -16.39 -1.27
N LEU A 220 23.14 -17.53 -1.93
CA LEU A 220 23.74 -17.58 -3.25
C LEU A 220 22.84 -16.81 -4.22
N GLY A 221 23.31 -15.65 -4.69
CA GLY A 221 22.55 -14.71 -5.52
C GLY A 221 22.19 -13.40 -4.83
N ALA A 222 22.53 -13.24 -3.55
CA ALA A 222 22.40 -11.97 -2.84
C ALA A 222 23.19 -10.88 -3.56
N THR A 223 22.50 -9.82 -3.98
CA THR A 223 23.06 -8.79 -4.87
C THR A 223 24.09 -7.88 -4.20
N TRP A 224 24.15 -7.89 -2.87
CA TRP A 224 25.16 -7.14 -2.12
C TRP A 224 26.51 -7.87 -2.03
N LEU A 225 26.57 -9.15 -2.42
CA LEU A 225 27.81 -9.92 -2.47
C LEU A 225 28.71 -9.44 -3.62
N PRO A 226 30.02 -9.27 -3.38
CA PRO A 226 30.99 -9.03 -4.44
C PRO A 226 31.04 -10.20 -5.44
N PRO A 227 31.10 -9.94 -6.75
CA PRO A 227 31.24 -10.99 -7.77
C PRO A 227 32.48 -11.87 -7.57
N ASP A 228 33.56 -11.30 -7.04
CA ASP A 228 34.81 -12.02 -6.76
C ASP A 228 34.61 -13.12 -5.70
N ASP A 229 33.81 -12.88 -4.66
CA ASP A 229 33.49 -13.88 -3.64
C ASP A 229 32.66 -15.03 -4.24
N VAL A 230 31.72 -14.71 -5.13
CA VAL A 230 30.93 -15.74 -5.84
C VAL A 230 31.81 -16.55 -6.78
N GLN A 231 32.77 -15.91 -7.45
CA GLN A 231 33.74 -16.58 -8.31
C GLN A 231 34.66 -17.51 -7.52
N GLU A 232 35.16 -17.03 -6.38
CA GLU A 232 35.98 -17.83 -5.48
C GLU A 232 35.24 -19.07 -4.97
N PHE A 233 33.97 -18.92 -4.59
CA PHE A 233 33.10 -20.04 -4.21
C PHE A 233 33.00 -21.08 -5.33
N ILE A 234 32.73 -20.63 -6.57
CA ILE A 234 32.61 -21.54 -7.72
C ILE A 234 33.90 -22.34 -7.92
N PHE A 235 35.05 -21.66 -7.84
CA PHE A 235 36.35 -22.32 -8.02
C PHE A 235 36.68 -23.29 -6.89
N HIS A 236 36.33 -22.93 -5.65
CA HIS A 236 36.48 -23.80 -4.48
C HIS A 236 35.57 -25.04 -4.58
N LEU A 237 34.27 -24.83 -4.80
CA LEU A 237 33.28 -25.91 -4.86
C LEU A 237 33.61 -26.93 -5.94
N LEU A 238 33.93 -26.45 -7.14
CA LEU A 238 34.15 -27.30 -8.30
C LEU A 238 35.60 -27.75 -8.45
N GLU A 239 36.54 -27.25 -7.64
CA GLU A 239 37.98 -27.45 -7.85
C GLU A 239 38.39 -27.11 -9.29
N THR A 240 37.95 -25.93 -9.77
CA THR A 240 38.15 -25.51 -11.15
C THR A 240 39.65 -25.44 -11.47
N PRO A 241 40.16 -26.16 -12.50
CA PRO A 241 41.58 -26.14 -12.84
C PRO A 241 42.07 -24.75 -13.24
N ARG A 242 43.35 -24.43 -12.95
CA ARG A 242 43.94 -23.11 -13.25
C ARG A 242 43.73 -22.65 -14.70
N TYR A 243 43.83 -23.54 -15.69
CA TYR A 243 43.63 -23.19 -17.10
C TYR A 243 42.19 -22.72 -17.40
N ALA A 244 41.20 -23.26 -16.67
CA ALA A 244 39.80 -22.90 -16.82
C ALA A 244 39.46 -21.62 -16.05
N GLN A 245 40.10 -21.38 -14.89
CA GLN A 245 39.91 -20.15 -14.09
C GLN A 245 40.19 -18.87 -14.88
N TRP A 246 41.13 -18.89 -15.84
CA TRP A 246 41.40 -17.73 -16.70
C TRP A 246 40.24 -17.35 -17.63
N ASN A 247 39.38 -18.32 -17.96
CA ASN A 247 38.31 -18.17 -18.96
C ASN A 247 36.91 -18.16 -18.34
N ILE A 248 36.77 -18.57 -17.08
CA ILE A 248 35.50 -18.57 -16.36
C ILE A 248 35.45 -17.34 -15.47
N LYS A 249 34.46 -16.50 -15.69
CA LYS A 249 34.28 -15.25 -14.94
C LYS A 249 32.85 -15.07 -14.48
N VAL A 250 32.66 -14.43 -13.34
CA VAL A 250 31.33 -14.11 -12.79
C VAL A 250 31.07 -12.62 -12.94
N HIS A 251 29.89 -12.30 -13.47
CA HIS A 251 29.45 -10.92 -13.67
C HIS A 251 28.11 -10.68 -13.01
N PHE A 252 27.95 -9.49 -12.44
CA PHE A 252 26.68 -8.98 -11.95
C PHE A 252 26.38 -7.65 -12.65
N SER A 253 25.17 -7.52 -13.19
CA SER A 253 24.69 -6.25 -13.75
C SER A 253 23.76 -5.57 -12.76
N PRO A 254 24.14 -4.42 -12.17
CA PRO A 254 23.28 -3.72 -11.20
C PRO A 254 21.99 -3.18 -11.86
N PHE A 255 22.03 -2.82 -13.14
CA PHE A 255 20.89 -2.28 -13.91
C PHE A 255 19.78 -3.28 -14.22
N THR A 256 20.12 -4.56 -14.32
CA THR A 256 19.15 -5.65 -14.56
C THR A 256 19.03 -6.59 -13.37
N SER A 257 19.89 -6.42 -12.37
CA SER A 257 20.16 -7.34 -11.26
C SER A 257 20.50 -8.78 -11.69
N GLU A 258 20.96 -9.00 -12.93
CA GLU A 258 21.26 -10.35 -13.45
C GLU A 258 22.69 -10.78 -13.13
N TRP A 259 22.86 -12.05 -12.76
CA TRP A 259 24.15 -12.71 -12.67
C TRP A 259 24.43 -13.50 -13.95
N ASN A 260 25.68 -13.52 -14.39
CA ASN A 260 26.12 -14.32 -15.52
C ASN A 260 27.48 -14.96 -15.24
N ILE A 261 27.66 -16.19 -15.74
CA ILE A 261 28.95 -16.88 -15.70
C ILE A 261 29.45 -17.00 -17.13
N GLU A 262 30.57 -16.40 -17.48
CA GLU A 262 31.23 -16.60 -18.78
C GLU A 262 31.98 -17.94 -18.78
N GLY A 263 32.19 -18.53 -19.96
CA GLY A 263 33.12 -19.65 -20.09
C GLY A 263 32.68 -20.98 -19.46
N LYS A 264 31.39 -21.16 -19.12
CA LYS A 264 30.83 -22.36 -18.44
C LYS A 264 31.20 -23.73 -19.03
N SER A 265 31.68 -23.74 -20.27
CA SER A 265 32.05 -24.95 -21.02
C SER A 265 33.57 -25.13 -21.17
N TYR A 266 34.41 -24.29 -20.54
CA TYR A 266 35.86 -24.42 -20.60
C TYR A 266 36.37 -25.52 -19.67
N ASP A 267 35.68 -25.79 -18.55
CA ASP A 267 36.04 -26.85 -17.62
C ASP A 267 35.44 -28.22 -18.03
N LYS A 268 35.59 -28.58 -19.30
CA LYS A 268 35.11 -29.87 -19.84
C LYS A 268 35.93 -31.01 -19.25
N GLY A 269 35.24 -31.98 -18.64
CA GLY A 269 35.86 -33.18 -18.06
C GLY A 269 35.98 -33.16 -16.54
N ASN A 270 35.67 -32.04 -15.88
CA ASN A 270 35.65 -32.00 -14.42
C ASN A 270 34.47 -32.81 -13.86
N VAL A 271 34.79 -33.86 -13.10
CA VAL A 271 33.82 -34.76 -12.47
C VAL A 271 32.89 -34.00 -11.52
N ARG A 272 33.40 -33.00 -10.78
CA ARG A 272 32.57 -32.20 -9.89
C ARG A 272 31.56 -31.37 -10.65
N ALA A 273 31.98 -30.75 -11.74
CA ALA A 273 31.12 -29.90 -12.56
C ALA A 273 30.05 -30.68 -13.36
N TYR A 274 30.29 -31.94 -13.72
CA TYR A 274 29.38 -32.72 -14.57
C TYR A 274 28.64 -33.88 -13.85
N ASN A 275 29.15 -34.38 -12.71
CA ASN A 275 28.56 -35.51 -12.00
C ASN A 275 28.21 -35.20 -10.53
N THR A 276 29.09 -34.53 -9.78
CA THR A 276 28.86 -34.27 -8.35
C THR A 276 27.84 -33.18 -8.12
N TYR A 277 28.08 -31.99 -8.69
CA TYR A 277 27.22 -30.81 -8.58
C TYR A 277 26.48 -30.50 -9.89
N GLY A 278 26.82 -31.21 -10.96
CA GLY A 278 26.10 -31.18 -12.24
C GLY A 278 25.34 -32.49 -12.50
N THR A 279 24.85 -32.61 -13.72
CA THR A 279 24.25 -33.83 -14.28
C THR A 279 24.78 -34.04 -15.70
N SER A 280 24.48 -35.20 -16.30
CA SER A 280 24.79 -35.44 -17.72
C SER A 280 24.07 -34.47 -18.68
N ARG A 281 22.98 -33.83 -18.23
CA ARG A 281 22.15 -32.91 -19.02
C ARG A 281 22.49 -31.44 -18.83
N ILE A 282 23.02 -31.07 -17.66
CA ILE A 282 23.35 -29.69 -17.30
C ILE A 282 24.55 -29.64 -16.35
N ASN A 283 25.55 -28.81 -16.65
CA ASN A 283 26.73 -28.67 -15.80
C ASN A 283 26.47 -27.77 -14.59
N ALA A 284 27.31 -27.90 -13.56
CA ALA A 284 27.20 -27.18 -12.30
C ALA A 284 27.28 -25.66 -12.49
N TYR A 285 28.15 -25.14 -13.37
CA TYR A 285 28.21 -23.70 -13.66
C TYR A 285 26.87 -23.15 -14.14
N LYS A 286 26.13 -23.90 -14.95
CA LYS A 286 24.80 -23.49 -15.40
C LYS A 286 23.77 -23.57 -14.28
N ILE A 287 23.83 -24.58 -13.42
CA ILE A 287 22.99 -24.68 -12.21
C ILE A 287 23.26 -23.48 -11.28
N ILE A 288 24.53 -23.13 -11.05
CA ILE A 288 24.95 -21.99 -10.22
C ILE A 288 24.42 -20.70 -10.81
N GLU A 289 24.54 -20.46 -12.12
CA GLU A 289 23.98 -19.25 -12.75
C GLU A 289 22.46 -19.15 -12.58
N GLU A 290 21.71 -20.24 -12.77
CA GLU A 290 20.26 -20.22 -12.54
C GLU A 290 19.95 -19.93 -11.05
N THR A 291 20.76 -20.47 -10.14
CA THR A 291 20.63 -20.23 -8.69
C THR A 291 20.91 -18.79 -8.30
N LEU A 292 21.98 -18.20 -8.82
CA LEU A 292 22.33 -16.79 -8.62
C LEU A 292 21.20 -15.86 -9.08
N ASN A 293 20.43 -16.26 -10.10
CA ASN A 293 19.29 -15.51 -10.62
C ASN A 293 17.94 -15.94 -10.00
N LEU A 294 17.95 -16.70 -8.90
CA LEU A 294 16.77 -17.16 -8.18
C LEU A 294 15.78 -17.95 -9.06
N LYS A 295 16.32 -18.73 -10.01
CA LYS A 295 15.56 -19.60 -10.91
C LYS A 295 15.73 -21.06 -10.52
N ASP A 296 14.65 -21.81 -10.57
CA ASP A 296 14.71 -23.26 -10.49
C ASP A 296 15.30 -23.84 -11.77
N VAL A 297 16.19 -24.81 -11.63
CA VAL A 297 16.69 -25.56 -12.80
C VAL A 297 15.56 -26.43 -13.36
N ARG A 298 15.42 -26.44 -14.69
CA ARG A 298 14.43 -27.25 -15.44
C ARG A 298 15.08 -27.88 -16.64
N ILE A 299 14.83 -29.17 -16.84
CA ILE A 299 15.31 -29.95 -17.98
C ILE A 299 14.14 -30.28 -18.89
N PHE A 300 14.28 -30.00 -20.18
CA PHE A 300 13.27 -30.28 -21.19
C PHE A 300 13.77 -31.32 -22.17
N ASP A 301 12.90 -32.26 -22.52
CA ASP A 301 13.04 -33.13 -23.68
C ASP A 301 12.29 -32.51 -24.86
N TYR A 302 12.71 -32.81 -26.08
CA TYR A 302 12.06 -32.31 -27.29
C TYR A 302 11.41 -33.49 -28.01
N ILE A 303 10.09 -33.43 -28.15
CA ILE A 303 9.29 -34.43 -28.87
C ILE A 303 8.76 -33.74 -30.14
N GLU A 304 8.82 -34.43 -31.28
CA GLU A 304 8.22 -33.91 -32.52
C GLU A 304 6.70 -34.16 -32.49
N ASP A 305 5.92 -33.13 -32.82
CA ASP A 305 4.48 -33.27 -33.04
C ASP A 305 4.19 -33.87 -34.43
N ASP A 306 2.92 -34.16 -34.70
CA ASP A 306 2.46 -34.78 -35.96
C ASP A 306 2.76 -33.92 -37.20
N GLU A 307 3.15 -32.65 -37.04
CA GLU A 307 3.58 -31.72 -38.09
C GLU A 307 5.12 -31.59 -38.19
N GLY A 308 5.88 -32.38 -37.41
CA GLY A 308 7.35 -32.37 -37.39
C GLY A 308 7.97 -31.22 -36.59
N LYS A 309 7.18 -30.51 -35.77
CA LYS A 309 7.66 -29.37 -34.97
C LYS A 309 8.04 -29.83 -33.57
N LYS A 310 9.23 -29.43 -33.13
CA LYS A 310 9.78 -29.82 -31.81
C LYS A 310 9.07 -29.10 -30.67
N LYS A 311 8.31 -29.84 -29.88
CA LYS A 311 7.65 -29.40 -28.65
C LYS A 311 8.53 -29.73 -27.45
N ALA A 312 8.85 -28.72 -26.64
CA ALA A 312 9.58 -28.90 -25.39
C ALA A 312 8.64 -29.45 -24.31
N VAL A 313 8.98 -30.61 -23.74
CA VAL A 313 8.26 -31.28 -22.66
C VAL A 313 9.16 -31.35 -21.43
N LEU A 314 8.66 -30.92 -20.27
CA LEU A 314 9.44 -30.90 -19.03
C LEU A 314 9.76 -32.34 -18.58
N ASN A 315 11.04 -32.68 -18.49
CA ASN A 315 11.48 -33.95 -17.93
C ASN A 315 11.46 -33.87 -16.41
N LYS A 316 10.39 -34.39 -15.79
CA LYS A 316 10.19 -34.33 -14.33
C LYS A 316 11.32 -35.00 -13.55
N LYS A 317 11.85 -36.14 -14.04
CA LYS A 317 12.88 -36.92 -13.34
C LYS A 317 14.23 -36.20 -13.36
N GLU A 318 14.72 -35.81 -14.54
CA GLU A 318 15.99 -35.10 -14.68
C GLU A 318 15.93 -33.71 -14.04
N THR A 319 14.77 -33.04 -14.09
CA THR A 319 14.56 -31.78 -13.38
C THR A 319 14.68 -31.96 -11.87
N ALA A 320 14.06 -32.99 -11.28
CA ALA A 320 14.16 -33.25 -9.84
C ALA A 320 15.60 -33.54 -9.40
N ILE A 321 16.36 -34.30 -10.21
CA ILE A 321 17.79 -34.56 -9.96
C ILE A 321 18.60 -33.26 -9.99
N ALA A 322 18.42 -32.44 -11.03
CA ALA A 322 19.13 -31.17 -11.16
C ALA A 322 18.76 -30.17 -10.03
N GLN A 323 17.51 -30.16 -9.58
CA GLN A 323 17.07 -29.36 -8.43
C GLN A 323 17.69 -29.87 -7.11
N SER A 324 17.83 -31.19 -6.93
CA SER A 324 18.55 -31.74 -5.78
C SER A 324 20.03 -31.29 -5.77
N LYS A 325 20.69 -31.26 -6.94
CA LYS A 325 22.04 -30.68 -7.06
C LYS A 325 22.06 -29.19 -6.75
N GLN A 326 21.04 -28.45 -7.20
CA GLN A 326 20.88 -27.04 -6.88
C GLN A 326 20.81 -26.77 -5.37
N GLU A 327 20.05 -27.57 -4.63
CA GLU A 327 19.96 -27.46 -3.17
C GLU A 327 21.29 -27.82 -2.48
N MET A 328 21.99 -28.85 -2.96
CA MET A 328 23.32 -29.20 -2.44
C MET A 328 24.31 -28.04 -2.59
N ILE A 329 24.33 -27.37 -3.75
CA ILE A 329 25.18 -26.20 -3.99
C ILE A 329 24.84 -25.05 -3.03
N LYS A 330 23.55 -24.82 -2.77
CA LYS A 330 23.12 -23.78 -1.82
C LYS A 330 23.60 -24.08 -0.40
N GLN A 331 23.56 -25.34 0.02
CA GLN A 331 24.04 -25.77 1.34
C GLN A 331 25.55 -25.55 1.47
N GLU A 332 26.34 -26.04 0.51
CA GLU A 332 27.80 -25.84 0.49
C GLU A 332 28.18 -24.35 0.50
N PHE A 333 27.38 -23.49 -0.14
CA PHE A 333 27.59 -22.05 -0.08
C PHE A 333 27.39 -21.47 1.33
N GLN A 334 26.37 -21.93 2.07
CA GLN A 334 26.14 -21.48 3.45
C GLN A 334 27.32 -21.82 4.37
N ASP A 335 27.87 -23.02 4.21
CA ASP A 335 29.00 -23.49 5.02
C ASP A 335 30.29 -22.75 4.65
N TRP A 336 30.48 -22.45 3.36
CA TRP A 336 31.68 -21.80 2.84
C TRP A 336 31.75 -20.29 3.07
N ILE A 337 30.63 -19.57 2.95
CA ILE A 337 30.66 -18.09 2.94
C ILE A 337 31.25 -17.50 4.21
N TRP A 338 31.09 -18.21 5.33
CA TRP A 338 31.60 -17.80 6.63
C TRP A 338 32.86 -18.56 7.07
N SER A 339 33.37 -19.54 6.34
CA SER A 339 34.48 -20.38 6.81
C SER A 339 35.79 -19.62 6.94
N ASP A 340 36.03 -18.64 6.07
CA ASP A 340 37.23 -17.81 6.05
C ASP A 340 37.09 -16.58 6.97
N PRO A 341 37.99 -16.35 7.95
CA PRO A 341 37.89 -15.22 8.87
C PRO A 341 37.94 -13.84 8.21
N GLU A 342 38.81 -13.63 7.21
CA GLU A 342 38.96 -12.33 6.55
C GLU A 342 37.72 -11.99 5.71
N ARG A 343 37.22 -12.97 4.95
CA ARG A 343 35.97 -12.85 4.20
C ARG A 343 34.80 -12.57 5.14
N ARG A 344 34.71 -13.32 6.26
CA ARG A 344 33.65 -13.16 7.26
C ARG A 344 33.62 -11.74 7.82
N GLU A 345 34.76 -11.21 8.26
CA GLU A 345 34.85 -9.86 8.82
C GLU A 345 34.46 -8.80 7.78
N ARG A 346 35.00 -8.89 6.56
CA ARG A 346 34.69 -7.96 5.47
C ARG A 346 33.20 -7.97 5.09
N LEU A 347 32.59 -9.15 4.96
CA LEU A 347 31.18 -9.30 4.61
C LEU A 347 30.26 -8.81 5.73
N CYS A 348 30.56 -9.14 7.00
CA CYS A 348 29.80 -8.63 8.15
C CYS A 348 29.84 -7.11 8.18
N LYS A 349 31.02 -6.50 8.01
CA LYS A 349 31.16 -5.05 7.96
C LYS A 349 30.34 -4.43 6.82
N SER A 350 30.46 -4.96 5.61
CA SER A 350 29.72 -4.45 4.45
C SER A 350 28.20 -4.58 4.63
N TYR A 351 27.73 -5.69 5.20
CA TYR A 351 26.31 -5.89 5.50
C TYR A 351 25.81 -4.88 6.54
N ASN A 352 26.57 -4.69 7.62
CA ASN A 352 26.21 -3.75 8.67
C ASN A 352 26.17 -2.30 8.18
N GLU A 353 27.13 -1.90 7.34
CA GLU A 353 27.17 -0.56 6.75
C GLU A 353 26.00 -0.30 5.79
N LYS A 354 25.54 -1.32 5.05
CA LYS A 354 24.44 -1.19 4.08
C LYS A 354 23.05 -1.30 4.71
N PHE A 355 22.83 -2.30 5.56
CA PHE A 355 21.47 -2.67 6.01
C PHE A 355 21.24 -2.44 7.51
N ASN A 356 22.24 -2.66 8.36
CA ASN A 356 22.16 -2.40 9.81
C ASN A 356 22.63 -0.98 10.17
N SER A 357 22.04 0.00 9.48
CA SER A 357 22.39 1.42 9.60
C SER A 357 21.21 2.30 9.96
N VAL A 358 19.98 1.79 9.81
CA VAL A 358 18.75 2.55 9.97
C VAL A 358 18.25 2.43 11.40
N ARG A 359 18.13 3.58 12.08
CA ARG A 359 17.38 3.70 13.34
C ARG A 359 16.01 4.32 13.04
N PRO A 360 14.89 3.63 13.29
CA PRO A 360 13.56 4.21 13.10
C PRO A 360 13.37 5.48 13.94
N ARG A 361 12.71 6.48 13.36
CA ARG A 361 12.32 7.71 14.07
C ARG A 361 11.06 7.45 14.89
N GLU A 362 11.04 8.00 16.09
CA GLU A 362 9.83 8.08 16.92
C GLU A 362 9.27 9.49 16.77
N TYR A 363 7.97 9.58 16.49
CA TYR A 363 7.28 10.84 16.31
C TYR A 363 6.40 11.11 17.51
N ASP A 364 6.56 12.30 18.09
CA ASP A 364 5.70 12.84 19.13
C ASP A 364 4.89 14.00 18.54
N GLY A 365 3.57 13.92 18.66
CA GLY A 365 2.64 14.97 18.23
C GLY A 365 1.98 15.72 19.37
N SER A 366 2.44 15.54 20.60
CA SER A 366 1.85 16.16 21.80
C SER A 366 1.87 17.69 21.77
N HIS A 367 2.84 18.28 21.08
CA HIS A 367 2.97 19.74 20.90
C HIS A 367 2.10 20.31 19.78
N ILE A 368 1.45 19.47 18.96
CA ILE A 368 0.64 19.95 17.84
C ILE A 368 -0.66 20.55 18.35
N ILE A 369 -0.88 21.82 18.02
CA ILE A 369 -2.12 22.55 18.30
C ILE A 369 -2.98 22.51 17.04
N PHE A 370 -4.06 21.73 17.09
CA PHE A 370 -5.00 21.55 15.98
C PHE A 370 -5.97 22.75 15.86
N ASN A 371 -5.56 23.77 15.13
CA ASN A 371 -6.31 25.02 15.01
C ASN A 371 -7.55 24.85 14.13
N GLY A 372 -8.71 25.36 14.57
CA GLY A 372 -9.97 25.21 13.83
C GLY A 372 -10.60 23.80 13.92
N MET A 373 -9.96 22.88 14.64
CA MET A 373 -10.55 21.58 14.97
C MET A 373 -11.70 21.76 15.96
N ASN A 374 -12.73 20.92 15.84
CA ASN A 374 -13.85 20.88 16.75
C ASN A 374 -13.37 20.58 18.19
N PRO A 375 -13.61 21.49 19.16
CA PRO A 375 -13.07 21.38 20.52
C PRO A 375 -13.63 20.21 21.33
N GLU A 376 -14.75 19.61 20.90
CA GLU A 376 -15.36 18.45 21.56
C GLU A 376 -14.68 17.13 21.18
N ILE A 377 -13.88 17.13 20.11
CA ILE A 377 -13.17 15.95 19.63
C ILE A 377 -11.72 16.06 20.07
N GLU A 378 -11.30 15.16 20.95
CA GLU A 378 -9.90 15.04 21.33
C GLU A 378 -9.26 13.85 20.61
N LEU A 379 -8.20 14.12 19.84
CA LEU A 379 -7.38 13.08 19.23
C LEU A 379 -6.59 12.34 20.31
N ARG A 380 -6.56 11.00 20.21
CA ARG A 380 -5.73 10.16 21.09
C ARG A 380 -4.24 10.35 20.77
N GLU A 381 -3.39 9.97 21.71
CA GLU A 381 -1.92 10.08 21.58
C GLU A 381 -1.39 9.44 20.30
N HIS A 382 -1.84 8.22 19.95
CA HIS A 382 -1.40 7.55 18.73
C HIS A 382 -1.81 8.30 17.46
N GLN A 383 -2.96 8.99 17.48
CA GLN A 383 -3.43 9.79 16.34
C GLN A 383 -2.60 11.07 16.20
N LYS A 384 -2.25 11.73 17.31
CA LYS A 384 -1.36 12.89 17.32
C LYS A 384 0.02 12.52 16.77
N ASN A 385 0.57 11.38 17.20
CA ASN A 385 1.88 10.89 16.73
C ASN A 385 1.86 10.52 15.24
N ALA A 386 0.75 9.95 14.76
CA ALA A 386 0.56 9.67 13.34
C ALA A 386 0.50 10.95 12.49
N VAL A 387 -0.16 12.00 12.99
CA VAL A 387 -0.13 13.32 12.34
C VAL A 387 1.28 13.90 12.33
N ALA A 388 2.02 13.80 13.44
CA ALA A 388 3.42 14.24 13.50
C ALA A 388 4.32 13.49 12.50
N HIS A 389 4.09 12.19 12.30
CA HIS A 389 4.79 11.40 11.26
C HIS A 389 4.51 11.96 9.87
N ILE A 390 3.27 12.30 9.55
CA ILE A 390 2.90 12.87 8.24
C ILE A 390 3.48 14.29 8.04
N LEU A 391 3.50 15.12 9.09
CA LEU A 391 3.96 16.50 9.01
C LEU A 391 5.49 16.59 8.91
N TYR A 392 6.21 15.85 9.75
CA TYR A 392 7.66 15.97 9.91
C TYR A 392 8.45 14.84 9.23
N GLY A 393 7.78 13.78 8.81
CA GLY A 393 8.37 12.66 8.09
C GLY A 393 8.32 12.80 6.58
N GLY A 394 8.58 11.69 5.90
CA GLY A 394 8.41 11.54 4.46
C GLY A 394 7.02 11.04 4.10
N ASN A 395 6.92 10.44 2.92
CA ASN A 395 5.77 9.65 2.54
C ASN A 395 5.47 8.61 3.63
N THR A 396 4.19 8.47 3.97
CA THR A 396 3.78 7.73 5.18
C THR A 396 2.75 6.66 4.85
N LEU A 397 2.85 5.51 5.51
CA LEU A 397 1.85 4.45 5.56
C LEU A 397 1.25 4.39 6.96
N LEU A 398 -0.03 4.74 7.07
CA LEU A 398 -0.87 4.50 8.24
C LEU A 398 -1.41 3.07 8.20
N ALA A 399 -0.64 2.13 8.73
CA ALA A 399 -0.99 0.72 8.87
C ALA A 399 -1.72 0.46 10.21
N HIS A 400 -2.80 1.19 10.44
CA HIS A 400 -3.57 1.12 11.69
C HIS A 400 -4.79 0.22 11.54
N ALA A 401 -5.13 -0.53 12.58
CA ALA A 401 -6.32 -1.38 12.62
C ALA A 401 -7.61 -0.64 12.23
N VAL A 402 -8.61 -1.38 11.75
CA VAL A 402 -9.94 -0.82 11.49
C VAL A 402 -10.51 -0.28 12.80
N GLY A 403 -11.06 0.94 12.78
CA GLY A 403 -11.54 1.62 13.99
C GLY A 403 -10.48 2.42 14.77
N ALA A 404 -9.20 2.39 14.38
CA ALA A 404 -8.15 3.17 15.05
C ALA A 404 -8.25 4.70 14.84
N GLY A 405 -9.13 5.17 13.95
CA GLY A 405 -9.33 6.60 13.69
C GLY A 405 -8.50 7.18 12.55
N LYS A 406 -8.12 6.36 11.55
CA LYS A 406 -7.33 6.75 10.36
C LYS A 406 -7.90 7.95 9.59
N THR A 407 -9.23 8.07 9.48
CA THR A 407 -9.86 9.21 8.80
C THR A 407 -9.46 10.52 9.46
N PHE A 408 -9.59 10.61 10.80
CA PHE A 408 -9.24 11.83 11.54
C PHE A 408 -7.75 12.14 11.49
N GLU A 409 -6.88 11.12 11.51
CA GLU A 409 -5.43 11.29 11.33
C GLU A 409 -5.12 11.96 9.98
N MET A 410 -5.71 11.47 8.87
CA MET A 410 -5.49 12.05 7.55
C MET A 410 -6.09 13.46 7.39
N VAL A 411 -7.29 13.69 7.94
CA VAL A 411 -7.95 15.01 7.87
C VAL A 411 -7.15 16.05 8.66
N ALA A 412 -6.77 15.73 9.90
CA ALA A 412 -5.98 16.63 10.74
C ALA A 412 -4.60 16.91 10.11
N ALA A 413 -3.94 15.88 9.57
CA ALA A 413 -2.67 16.07 8.88
C ALA A 413 -2.81 16.96 7.64
N ALA A 414 -3.88 16.84 6.85
CA ALA A 414 -4.09 17.69 5.68
C ALA A 414 -4.31 19.17 6.04
N GLN A 415 -5.12 19.43 7.08
CA GLN A 415 -5.40 20.79 7.55
C GLN A 415 -4.15 21.45 8.14
N GLU A 416 -3.46 20.76 9.04
CA GLU A 416 -2.23 21.29 9.63
C GLU A 416 -1.13 21.46 8.58
N SER A 417 -1.04 20.55 7.60
CA SER A 417 -0.11 20.71 6.48
C SER A 417 -0.36 21.99 5.68
N LYS A 418 -1.62 22.32 5.41
CA LYS A 418 -1.97 23.54 4.66
C LYS A 418 -1.72 24.78 5.50
N ARG A 419 -2.10 24.78 6.78
CA ARG A 419 -1.87 25.89 7.72
C ARG A 419 -0.37 26.21 7.86
N LEU A 420 0.46 25.18 7.98
CA LEU A 420 1.91 25.29 8.11
C LEU A 420 2.63 25.58 6.78
N GLY A 421 1.91 25.67 5.66
CA GLY A 421 2.50 25.90 4.33
C GLY A 421 3.28 24.70 3.78
N LEU A 422 3.11 23.51 4.35
CA LEU A 422 3.75 22.26 3.90
C LEU A 422 3.07 21.67 2.66
N CYS A 423 1.81 22.02 2.40
CA CYS A 423 1.11 21.71 1.17
C CYS A 423 0.16 22.84 0.79
N ASN A 424 -0.12 22.98 -0.50
CA ASN A 424 -1.10 23.92 -1.02
C ASN A 424 -2.46 23.27 -1.23
N LYS A 425 -2.49 22.01 -1.72
CA LYS A 425 -3.73 21.35 -2.11
C LYS A 425 -3.68 19.84 -1.88
N SER A 426 -4.53 19.39 -0.95
CA SER A 426 -4.68 17.98 -0.62
C SER A 426 -5.77 17.29 -1.45
N LEU A 427 -5.46 16.10 -1.97
CA LEU A 427 -6.41 15.21 -2.66
C LEU A 427 -6.57 13.90 -1.89
N PHE A 428 -7.80 13.54 -1.56
CA PHE A 428 -8.19 12.31 -0.90
C PHE A 428 -8.81 11.35 -1.92
N VAL A 429 -8.25 10.14 -1.99
CA VAL A 429 -8.67 9.06 -2.88
C VAL A 429 -9.24 7.94 -2.03
N VAL A 430 -10.56 7.81 -2.02
CA VAL A 430 -11.31 6.96 -1.09
C VAL A 430 -12.18 5.94 -1.83
N PRO A 431 -12.68 4.87 -1.17
CA PRO A 431 -13.64 3.97 -1.80
C PRO A 431 -14.87 4.72 -2.34
N ASN A 432 -15.31 4.37 -3.56
CA ASN A 432 -16.32 5.17 -4.29
C ASN A 432 -17.67 5.35 -3.56
N HIS A 433 -17.99 4.51 -2.58
CA HIS A 433 -19.24 4.54 -1.80
C HIS A 433 -19.10 5.34 -0.50
N LEU A 434 -17.88 5.76 -0.13
CA LEU A 434 -17.59 6.47 1.11
C LEU A 434 -17.29 7.96 0.89
N THR A 435 -17.32 8.49 -0.33
CA THR A 435 -16.96 9.89 -0.62
C THR A 435 -17.80 10.92 0.16
N GLU A 436 -19.10 10.67 0.29
CA GLU A 436 -20.01 11.55 1.04
C GLU A 436 -19.82 11.40 2.56
N GLN A 437 -19.62 10.17 3.05
CA GLN A 437 -19.31 9.92 4.46
C GLN A 437 -17.99 10.59 4.87
N TRP A 438 -16.96 10.46 4.04
CA TRP A 438 -15.67 11.12 4.23
C TRP A 438 -15.81 12.65 4.32
N ALA A 439 -16.66 13.25 3.49
CA ALA A 439 -16.94 14.68 3.54
C ALA A 439 -17.61 15.10 4.85
N ALA A 440 -18.54 14.28 5.36
CA ALA A 440 -19.20 14.53 6.64
C ALA A 440 -18.22 14.41 7.81
N GLU A 441 -17.39 13.35 7.85
CA GLU A 441 -16.35 13.16 8.87
C GLU A 441 -15.31 14.28 8.84
N TYR A 442 -14.93 14.75 7.65
CA TYR A 442 -14.02 15.88 7.48
C TYR A 442 -14.59 17.15 8.13
N LEU A 443 -15.83 17.50 7.80
CA LEU A 443 -16.50 18.71 8.31
C LEU A 443 -16.89 18.59 9.79
N GLN A 444 -17.06 17.37 10.29
CA GLN A 444 -17.26 17.13 11.72
C GLN A 444 -16.00 17.50 12.52
N LEU A 445 -14.81 17.18 11.98
CA LEU A 445 -13.54 17.50 12.61
C LEU A 445 -13.13 18.96 12.38
N TYR A 446 -13.29 19.48 11.16
CA TYR A 446 -12.98 20.86 10.77
C TYR A 446 -14.18 21.54 10.09
N PRO A 447 -15.09 22.16 10.86
CA PRO A 447 -16.33 22.73 10.32
C PRO A 447 -16.13 23.89 9.33
N ALA A 448 -15.02 24.63 9.43
CA ALA A 448 -14.71 25.77 8.57
C ALA A 448 -14.05 25.37 7.24
N ALA A 449 -13.72 24.09 7.04
CA ALA A 449 -12.95 23.64 5.89
C ALA A 449 -13.70 23.80 4.56
N ASN A 450 -13.02 24.36 3.56
CA ASN A 450 -13.51 24.47 2.19
C ASN A 450 -13.14 23.22 1.39
N ILE A 451 -14.03 22.23 1.37
CA ILE A 451 -13.82 20.97 0.66
C ILE A 451 -14.58 20.86 -0.66
N LEU A 452 -14.01 20.15 -1.63
CA LEU A 452 -14.67 19.78 -2.88
C LEU A 452 -14.86 18.26 -2.95
N VAL A 453 -16.11 17.81 -3.08
CA VAL A 453 -16.45 16.38 -3.09
C VAL A 453 -16.92 15.97 -4.48
N ALA A 454 -16.35 14.90 -5.02
CA ALA A 454 -16.78 14.34 -6.30
C ALA A 454 -18.01 13.44 -6.14
N THR A 455 -18.96 13.59 -7.07
CA THR A 455 -20.09 12.68 -7.24
C THR A 455 -19.91 11.79 -8.46
N LYS A 456 -20.67 10.70 -8.56
CA LYS A 456 -20.65 9.80 -9.74
C LYS A 456 -20.87 10.56 -11.06
N LYS A 457 -21.68 11.62 -11.06
CA LYS A 457 -22.03 12.42 -12.24
C LYS A 457 -20.89 13.32 -12.73
N ASP A 458 -19.99 13.72 -11.83
CA ASP A 458 -18.89 14.64 -12.16
C ASP A 458 -17.86 14.00 -13.09
N PHE A 459 -17.73 12.66 -13.07
CA PHE A 459 -16.79 11.90 -13.91
C PHE A 459 -17.46 11.19 -15.10
N GLU A 460 -18.65 11.66 -15.49
CA GLU A 460 -19.19 11.43 -16.83
C GLU A 460 -18.40 12.25 -17.85
N THR A 461 -18.25 11.75 -19.09
CA THR A 461 -17.37 12.32 -20.13
C THR A 461 -17.59 13.82 -20.35
N LYS A 462 -18.83 14.29 -20.25
CA LYS A 462 -19.21 15.71 -20.45
C LYS A 462 -18.83 16.62 -19.27
N ASN A 463 -18.81 16.09 -18.04
CA ASN A 463 -18.64 16.88 -16.82
C ASN A 463 -17.21 16.85 -16.28
N ARG A 464 -16.44 15.81 -16.62
CA ARG A 464 -15.08 15.59 -16.09
C ARG A 464 -14.17 16.80 -16.28
N LYS A 465 -14.14 17.39 -17.48
CA LYS A 465 -13.31 18.58 -17.76
C LYS A 465 -13.67 19.75 -16.83
N LYS A 466 -14.97 19.96 -16.61
CA LYS A 466 -15.46 21.03 -15.71
C LYS A 466 -15.08 20.77 -14.26
N PHE A 467 -15.18 19.52 -13.79
CA PHE A 467 -14.81 19.16 -12.42
C PHE A 467 -13.30 19.29 -12.19
N CYS A 468 -12.46 18.75 -13.07
CA CYS A 468 -11.01 18.93 -12.99
C CYS A 468 -10.60 20.40 -13.10
N GLY A 469 -11.27 21.18 -13.97
CA GLY A 469 -11.06 22.63 -14.06
C GLY A 469 -11.40 23.36 -12.76
N ARG A 470 -12.46 22.96 -12.04
CA ARG A 470 -12.78 23.48 -10.71
C ARG A 470 -11.69 23.15 -9.70
N ILE A 471 -11.17 21.93 -9.71
CA ILE A 471 -10.07 21.54 -8.83
C ILE A 471 -8.86 22.44 -9.10
N ALA A 472 -8.47 22.62 -10.36
CA ALA A 472 -7.31 23.40 -10.75
C ALA A 472 -7.41 24.88 -10.31
N THR A 473 -8.57 25.52 -10.55
CA THR A 473 -8.75 26.96 -10.31
C THR A 473 -9.24 27.33 -8.91
N GLY A 474 -9.79 26.38 -8.15
CA GLY A 474 -10.32 26.64 -6.82
C GLY A 474 -9.26 26.49 -5.73
N ASP A 475 -9.32 27.39 -4.75
CA ASP A 475 -8.60 27.26 -3.48
C ASP A 475 -9.46 26.43 -2.51
N TYR A 476 -9.22 25.13 -2.51
CA TYR A 476 -9.86 24.19 -1.59
C TYR A 476 -8.82 23.68 -0.59
N ASP A 477 -9.26 23.41 0.64
CA ASP A 477 -8.40 22.78 1.65
C ASP A 477 -8.19 21.31 1.35
N ALA A 478 -9.24 20.65 0.86
CA ALA A 478 -9.19 19.28 0.40
C ALA A 478 -10.15 19.00 -0.76
N VAL A 479 -9.74 18.09 -1.63
CA VAL A 479 -10.59 17.52 -2.68
C VAL A 479 -10.77 16.04 -2.38
N ILE A 480 -12.01 15.54 -2.38
CA ILE A 480 -12.34 14.15 -2.08
C ILE A 480 -12.90 13.48 -3.34
N ILE A 481 -12.23 12.42 -3.81
CA ILE A 481 -12.63 11.66 -5.00
C ILE A 481 -12.61 10.16 -4.75
N GLY A 482 -13.41 9.43 -5.51
CA GLY A 482 -13.45 7.96 -5.49
C GLY A 482 -12.27 7.32 -6.24
N HIS A 483 -11.84 6.12 -5.83
CA HIS A 483 -10.80 5.32 -6.51
C HIS A 483 -11.00 5.25 -8.04
N SER A 484 -12.22 4.97 -8.50
CA SER A 484 -12.50 4.83 -9.94
C SER A 484 -12.47 6.17 -10.69
N GLN A 485 -12.66 7.28 -9.98
CA GLN A 485 -12.61 8.62 -10.54
C GLN A 485 -11.17 9.08 -10.67
N PHE A 486 -10.34 8.78 -9.68
CA PHE A 486 -8.90 9.04 -9.71
C PHE A 486 -8.20 8.36 -10.90
N GLU A 487 -8.58 7.12 -11.21
CA GLU A 487 -8.09 6.37 -12.38
C GLU A 487 -8.43 7.06 -13.73
N LYS A 488 -9.43 7.95 -13.76
CA LYS A 488 -9.82 8.70 -14.97
C LYS A 488 -9.05 10.00 -15.17
N ILE A 489 -8.15 10.36 -14.26
CA ILE A 489 -7.30 11.56 -14.32
C ILE A 489 -5.89 11.09 -14.73
N PRO A 490 -5.51 11.21 -16.00
CA PRO A 490 -4.21 10.73 -16.48
C PRO A 490 -3.07 11.68 -16.09
N MET A 491 -1.85 11.14 -16.06
CA MET A 491 -0.62 11.95 -16.13
C MET A 491 -0.42 12.50 -17.55
N SER A 492 0.25 13.64 -17.68
CA SER A 492 0.62 14.20 -18.99
C SER A 492 1.47 13.25 -19.84
N ILE A 493 1.31 13.34 -21.16
CA ILE A 493 2.10 12.53 -22.11
C ILE A 493 3.59 12.89 -22.00
N GLU A 494 3.90 14.17 -21.77
CA GLU A 494 5.25 14.67 -21.56
C GLU A 494 5.91 14.01 -20.36
N ARG A 495 5.21 13.91 -19.21
CA ARG A 495 5.77 13.25 -18.02
C ARG A 495 5.90 11.74 -18.19
N GLN A 496 4.90 11.09 -18.78
CA GLN A 496 5.02 9.66 -19.09
C GLN A 496 6.21 9.40 -20.02
N ARG A 497 6.45 10.28 -20.99
CA ARG A 497 7.61 10.24 -21.88
C ARG A 497 8.90 10.49 -21.10
N ALA A 498 8.97 11.52 -20.26
CA ALA A 498 10.15 11.86 -19.47
C ALA A 498 10.60 10.71 -18.56
N ILE A 499 9.66 10.01 -17.91
CA ILE A 499 9.95 8.82 -17.09
C ILE A 499 10.56 7.70 -17.95
N LEU A 500 10.00 7.45 -19.13
CA LEU A 500 10.51 6.43 -20.05
C LEU A 500 11.86 6.83 -20.67
N GLU A 501 12.07 8.11 -20.95
CA GLU A 501 13.33 8.67 -21.46
C GLU A 501 14.43 8.62 -20.40
N GLN A 502 14.14 8.94 -19.14
CA GLN A 502 15.08 8.80 -18.03
C GLN A 502 15.51 7.33 -17.87
N GLN A 503 14.55 6.39 -17.90
CA GLN A 503 14.88 4.95 -17.89
C GLN A 503 15.75 4.55 -19.10
N LEU A 504 15.50 5.15 -20.26
CA LEU A 504 16.28 4.91 -21.48
C LEU A 504 17.70 5.48 -21.37
N GLU A 505 17.86 6.66 -20.78
CA GLU A 505 19.14 7.31 -20.54
C GLU A 505 19.96 6.52 -19.53
N GLU A 506 19.38 6.10 -18.41
CA GLU A 506 20.02 5.22 -17.42
C GLU A 506 20.56 3.93 -18.05
N ILE A 507 19.73 3.26 -18.87
CA ILE A 507 20.14 2.05 -19.59
C ILE A 507 21.23 2.35 -20.62
N THR A 508 21.13 3.49 -21.32
CA THR A 508 22.11 3.88 -22.35
C THR A 508 23.45 4.27 -21.72
N GLY A 509 23.43 4.98 -20.59
CA GLY A 509 24.58 5.29 -19.76
C GLY A 509 25.24 4.01 -19.24
N GLY A 510 24.47 3.07 -18.70
CA GLY A 510 24.96 1.76 -18.29
C GLY A 510 25.60 0.97 -19.45
N ILE A 511 25.03 1.01 -20.66
CA ILE A 511 25.66 0.42 -21.86
C ILE A 511 26.98 1.12 -22.19
N ALA A 512 27.03 2.45 -22.12
CA ALA A 512 28.21 3.24 -22.44
C ALA A 512 29.34 3.03 -21.43
N GLU A 513 29.03 2.99 -20.14
CA GLU A 513 29.96 2.68 -19.06
C GLU A 513 30.52 1.27 -19.20
N LEU A 514 29.66 0.27 -19.46
CA LEU A 514 30.11 -1.08 -19.75
C LEU A 514 31.02 -1.09 -20.97
N LYS A 515 30.67 -0.43 -22.08
CA LYS A 515 31.55 -0.37 -23.26
C LYS A 515 32.90 0.31 -22.96
N ARG A 516 32.93 1.37 -22.15
CA ARG A 516 34.15 2.10 -21.75
C ARG A 516 35.06 1.25 -20.85
N ASN A 517 34.48 0.53 -19.90
CA ASN A 517 35.22 -0.31 -18.96
C ASN A 517 35.60 -1.69 -19.56
N ARG A 518 35.47 -1.88 -20.88
CA ARG A 518 35.53 -3.20 -21.54
C ARG A 518 34.61 -4.24 -20.89
N GLY A 519 33.52 -3.77 -20.29
CA GLY A 519 32.40 -4.55 -19.81
C GLY A 519 31.82 -5.39 -20.93
N GLU A 520 31.41 -6.59 -20.56
CA GLU A 520 31.35 -7.70 -21.50
C GLU A 520 30.09 -7.72 -22.36
N ASN A 521 30.20 -8.35 -23.54
CA ASN A 521 29.18 -8.37 -24.59
C ASN A 521 27.80 -8.87 -24.13
N PHE A 522 27.75 -9.73 -23.11
CA PHE A 522 26.51 -10.29 -22.59
C PHE A 522 25.63 -9.23 -21.90
N SER A 523 26.18 -8.49 -20.94
CA SER A 523 25.49 -7.41 -20.23
C SER A 523 25.01 -6.32 -21.20
N ILE A 524 25.82 -6.03 -22.23
CA ILE A 524 25.44 -5.10 -23.31
C ILE A 524 24.21 -5.62 -24.08
N LYS A 525 24.20 -6.90 -24.49
CA LYS A 525 23.09 -7.48 -25.26
C LYS A 525 21.76 -7.47 -24.48
N GLN A 526 21.82 -7.67 -23.16
CA GLN A 526 20.63 -7.62 -22.30
C GLN A 526 20.07 -6.20 -22.18
N LEU A 527 20.95 -5.23 -21.91
CA LEU A 527 20.55 -3.82 -21.84
C LEU A 527 19.99 -3.32 -23.18
N GLU A 528 20.52 -3.77 -24.32
CA GLU A 528 19.95 -3.47 -25.64
C GLU A 528 18.53 -4.04 -25.83
N LYS A 529 18.22 -5.20 -25.22
CA LYS A 529 16.85 -5.75 -25.24
C LYS A 529 15.89 -4.91 -24.41
N SER A 530 16.29 -4.51 -23.20
CA SER A 530 15.50 -3.61 -22.34
C SER A 530 15.28 -2.26 -23.00
N LYS A 531 16.33 -1.69 -23.61
CA LYS A 531 16.28 -0.47 -24.42
C LYS A 531 15.24 -0.59 -25.55
N LYS A 532 15.22 -1.70 -26.28
CA LYS A 532 14.21 -1.96 -27.32
C LYS A 532 12.79 -2.01 -26.76
N SER A 533 12.59 -2.61 -25.59
CA SER A 533 11.28 -2.67 -24.95
C SER A 533 10.77 -1.30 -24.51
N ILE A 534 11.64 -0.44 -23.97
CA ILE A 534 11.27 0.93 -23.58
C ILE A 534 10.98 1.78 -24.81
N LYS A 535 11.78 1.67 -25.87
CA LYS A 535 11.51 2.31 -27.16
C LYS A 535 10.13 1.93 -27.72
N GLN A 536 9.77 0.65 -27.67
CA GLN A 536 8.42 0.22 -28.09
C GLN A 536 7.30 0.82 -27.24
N LYS A 537 7.53 1.07 -25.94
CA LYS A 537 6.57 1.78 -25.09
C LYS A 537 6.48 3.26 -25.47
N LEU A 538 7.61 3.91 -25.72
CA LEU A 538 7.68 5.29 -26.21
C LEU A 538 6.96 5.46 -27.56
N ASP A 539 7.18 4.55 -28.51
CA ASP A 539 6.52 4.59 -29.82
C ASP A 539 4.99 4.49 -29.67
N LYS A 540 4.49 3.55 -28.84
CA LYS A 540 3.06 3.44 -28.52
C LYS A 540 2.48 4.69 -27.87
N LEU A 541 3.26 5.37 -27.03
CA LEU A 541 2.87 6.60 -26.35
C LEU A 541 2.78 7.77 -27.34
N ASN A 542 3.70 7.83 -28.31
CA ASN A 542 3.70 8.81 -29.39
C ASN A 542 2.49 8.65 -30.33
N ASP A 543 2.05 7.41 -30.59
CA ASP A 543 0.85 7.13 -31.39
C ASP A 543 -0.46 7.61 -30.72
N GLN A 544 -0.45 7.84 -29.40
CA GLN A 544 -1.61 8.30 -28.62
C GLN A 544 -1.82 9.81 -28.64
N THR A 545 -0.93 10.59 -29.27
CA THR A 545 -1.01 12.06 -29.40
C THR A 545 -2.32 12.59 -30.00
N LYS A 546 -3.18 11.73 -30.55
CA LYS A 546 -4.46 12.10 -31.20
C LYS A 546 -5.72 11.94 -30.33
N LYS A 547 -5.62 11.70 -29.01
CA LYS A 547 -6.80 11.56 -28.14
C LYS A 547 -6.86 12.62 -27.03
N ASP A 548 -7.71 13.63 -27.27
CA ASP A 548 -8.39 14.55 -26.35
C ASP A 548 -7.62 15.13 -25.13
N ASP A 549 -7.24 16.41 -25.21
CA ASP A 549 -7.78 17.55 -24.44
C ASP A 549 -8.42 17.29 -23.05
N VAL A 550 -7.82 16.47 -22.18
CA VAL A 550 -8.28 16.19 -20.81
C VAL A 550 -7.31 16.81 -19.81
N VAL A 551 -7.85 17.47 -18.77
CA VAL A 551 -7.06 18.00 -17.66
C VAL A 551 -6.27 16.87 -16.99
N THR A 552 -4.96 17.04 -16.94
CA THR A 552 -3.98 16.09 -16.40
C THR A 552 -3.83 16.24 -14.89
N PHE A 553 -3.23 15.25 -14.24
CA PHE A 553 -3.04 15.27 -12.78
C PHE A 553 -2.18 16.47 -12.33
N GLU A 554 -1.15 16.79 -13.10
CA GLU A 554 -0.22 17.89 -12.84
C GLU A 554 -0.93 19.25 -12.89
N GLU A 555 -1.88 19.43 -13.81
CA GLU A 555 -2.66 20.67 -13.96
C GLU A 555 -3.65 20.90 -12.80
N LEU A 556 -3.94 19.87 -11.98
CA LEU A 556 -4.78 20.05 -10.80
C LEU A 556 -4.09 20.90 -9.71
N GLY A 557 -2.75 20.95 -9.73
CA GLY A 557 -1.95 21.62 -8.70
C GLY A 557 -2.03 20.91 -7.35
N VAL A 558 -2.16 19.59 -7.34
CA VAL A 558 -2.16 18.75 -6.12
C VAL A 558 -0.73 18.43 -5.75
N ASP A 559 -0.36 18.72 -4.50
CA ASP A 559 0.97 18.42 -3.93
C ASP A 559 0.91 17.46 -2.74
N ARG A 560 -0.28 17.18 -2.20
CA ARG A 560 -0.49 16.16 -1.16
C ARG A 560 -1.59 15.17 -1.56
N LEU A 561 -1.29 13.88 -1.51
CA LEU A 561 -2.18 12.78 -1.88
C LEU A 561 -2.39 11.84 -0.69
N PHE A 562 -3.64 11.69 -0.26
CA PHE A 562 -4.08 10.72 0.73
C PHE A 562 -4.85 9.60 0.03
N VAL A 563 -4.41 8.35 0.21
CA VAL A 563 -5.06 7.17 -0.39
C VAL A 563 -5.58 6.26 0.71
N ASP A 564 -6.89 6.27 0.89
CA ASP A 564 -7.59 5.34 1.80
C ASP A 564 -7.83 4.00 1.11
N GLU A 565 -7.79 2.93 1.91
CA GLU A 565 -7.77 1.54 1.45
C GLU A 565 -6.77 1.28 0.31
N SER A 566 -5.53 1.74 0.53
CA SER A 566 -4.42 1.66 -0.44
C SER A 566 -4.11 0.22 -0.91
N HIS A 567 -4.54 -0.80 -0.16
CA HIS A 567 -4.47 -2.21 -0.56
C HIS A 567 -5.19 -2.48 -1.90
N TYR A 568 -6.12 -1.61 -2.34
CA TYR A 568 -6.73 -1.64 -3.67
C TYR A 568 -5.70 -1.54 -4.82
N TYR A 569 -4.53 -0.92 -4.57
CA TYR A 569 -3.45 -0.71 -5.55
C TYR A 569 -2.27 -1.69 -5.42
N LYS A 570 -2.42 -2.79 -4.67
CA LYS A 570 -1.33 -3.75 -4.39
C LYS A 570 -0.73 -4.48 -5.60
N ASN A 571 -1.43 -4.52 -6.75
CA ASN A 571 -1.00 -5.27 -7.93
C ASN A 571 -0.16 -4.42 -8.91
N LEU A 572 0.94 -3.85 -8.42
CA LEU A 572 1.90 -3.14 -9.27
C LEU A 572 2.71 -4.14 -10.11
N TYR A 573 2.94 -3.82 -11.38
CA TYR A 573 3.79 -4.65 -12.24
C TYR A 573 5.23 -4.66 -11.74
N LEU A 574 5.79 -5.86 -11.59
CA LEU A 574 7.17 -6.09 -11.21
C LEU A 574 7.85 -6.91 -12.29
N TYR A 575 8.98 -6.41 -12.80
CA TYR A 575 9.87 -7.23 -13.58
C TYR A 575 10.65 -8.16 -12.63
N THR A 576 10.57 -9.46 -12.88
CA THR A 576 11.32 -10.48 -12.15
C THR A 576 11.84 -11.54 -13.11
N LYS A 577 13.02 -12.07 -12.80
CA LYS A 577 13.60 -13.26 -13.44
C LYS A 577 12.98 -14.56 -12.97
N MET A 578 12.33 -14.54 -11.82
CA MET A 578 11.70 -15.70 -11.22
C MET A 578 10.52 -16.16 -12.08
N ARG A 579 10.30 -17.47 -12.15
CA ARG A 579 9.27 -18.07 -13.00
C ARG A 579 8.27 -18.83 -12.17
N ASN A 580 6.98 -18.56 -12.36
CA ASN A 580 5.88 -19.29 -11.71
C ASN A 580 5.87 -19.24 -10.17
N VAL A 581 6.42 -18.16 -9.57
CA VAL A 581 6.33 -17.94 -8.13
C VAL A 581 4.97 -17.33 -7.80
N GLY A 582 4.21 -17.99 -6.93
CA GLY A 582 2.91 -17.51 -6.48
C GLY A 582 3.04 -16.20 -5.69
N GLY A 583 2.12 -15.26 -5.94
CA GLY A 583 2.08 -13.97 -5.24
C GLY A 583 2.76 -12.81 -5.98
N ILE A 584 3.48 -13.06 -7.09
CA ILE A 584 4.00 -12.02 -7.98
C ILE A 584 2.99 -11.77 -9.11
N ALA A 585 2.54 -10.53 -9.27
CA ALA A 585 1.67 -10.14 -10.37
C ALA A 585 2.42 -10.22 -11.71
N GLN A 586 1.96 -11.08 -12.62
CA GLN A 586 2.54 -11.20 -13.97
C GLN A 586 1.91 -10.23 -14.99
N THR A 587 0.74 -9.70 -14.67
CA THR A 587 0.00 -8.76 -15.51
C THR A 587 -0.03 -7.39 -14.86
N GLU A 588 0.27 -6.37 -15.66
CA GLU A 588 0.24 -4.98 -15.23
C GLU A 588 -1.19 -4.51 -14.96
N ALA A 589 -1.50 -4.14 -13.72
CA ALA A 589 -2.74 -3.45 -13.39
C ALA A 589 -2.55 -1.96 -13.71
N GLN A 590 -3.24 -1.46 -14.73
CA GLN A 590 -3.12 -0.08 -15.19
C GLN A 590 -3.31 0.94 -14.06
N LYS A 591 -4.27 0.70 -13.15
CA LYS A 591 -4.53 1.54 -11.97
C LYS A 591 -3.32 1.66 -11.02
N SER A 592 -2.57 0.58 -10.84
CA SER A 592 -1.41 0.56 -9.94
C SER A 592 -0.23 1.27 -10.59
N SER A 593 -0.03 1.09 -11.90
CA SER A 593 0.98 1.83 -12.66
C SER A 593 0.69 3.33 -12.72
N ASP A 594 -0.59 3.72 -12.89
CA ASP A 594 -1.03 5.12 -12.85
C ASP A 594 -0.72 5.77 -11.50
N LEU A 595 -1.11 5.13 -10.39
CA LEU A 595 -0.76 5.61 -9.05
C LEU A 595 0.75 5.71 -8.86
N PHE A 596 1.53 4.75 -9.38
CA PHE A 596 2.98 4.75 -9.21
C PHE A 596 3.61 5.97 -9.89
N MET A 597 3.17 6.31 -11.10
CA MET A 597 3.64 7.51 -11.79
C MET A 597 3.29 8.79 -11.04
N LYS A 598 2.08 8.86 -10.47
CA LYS A 598 1.65 10.02 -9.64
C LYS A 598 2.47 10.14 -8.36
N CYS A 599 2.74 9.04 -7.65
CA CYS A 599 3.62 9.04 -6.49
C CYS A 599 5.03 9.53 -6.85
N ARG A 600 5.60 9.07 -7.97
CA ARG A 600 6.92 9.54 -8.43
C ARG A 600 6.93 11.04 -8.75
N TYR A 601 5.89 11.55 -9.40
CA TYR A 601 5.73 12.98 -9.62
C TYR A 601 5.64 13.76 -8.30
N LEU A 602 4.86 13.28 -7.34
CA LEU A 602 4.77 13.90 -6.02
C LEU A 602 6.11 13.85 -5.28
N ASP A 603 6.87 12.76 -5.37
CA ASP A 603 8.21 12.66 -4.79
C ASP A 603 9.14 13.74 -5.33
N GLU A 604 9.10 14.00 -6.63
CA GLU A 604 9.93 15.00 -7.30
C GLU A 604 9.61 16.43 -6.83
N ILE A 605 8.33 16.79 -6.72
CA ILE A 605 7.94 18.17 -6.38
C ILE A 605 7.93 18.45 -4.87
N THR A 606 7.85 17.41 -4.03
CA THR A 606 7.77 17.55 -2.56
C THR A 606 9.00 17.04 -1.81
N GLY A 607 9.99 16.46 -2.51
CA GLY A 607 11.11 15.80 -1.86
C GLY A 607 10.71 14.51 -1.12
N GLY A 608 9.70 13.79 -1.62
CA GLY A 608 9.21 12.53 -1.02
C GLY A 608 8.34 12.73 0.21
N ARG A 609 7.55 13.82 0.27
CA ARG A 609 6.60 14.13 1.35
C ARG A 609 5.15 14.19 0.87
N GLY A 610 4.89 13.97 -0.41
CA GLY A 610 3.59 14.22 -1.03
C GLY A 610 2.56 13.11 -0.87
N THR A 611 2.92 11.90 -0.42
CA THR A 611 2.02 10.73 -0.45
C THR A 611 1.79 10.10 0.92
N VAL A 612 0.53 9.90 1.29
CA VAL A 612 0.10 9.19 2.50
C VAL A 612 -0.85 8.06 2.13
N PHE A 613 -0.52 6.83 2.51
CA PHE A 613 -1.39 5.66 2.35
C PHE A 613 -2.00 5.26 3.68
N ALA A 614 -3.26 4.84 3.67
CA ALA A 614 -3.94 4.30 4.84
C ALA A 614 -4.57 2.95 4.50
N THR A 615 -4.38 1.96 5.37
CA THR A 615 -5.09 0.67 5.27
C THR A 615 -4.98 -0.12 6.57
N GLY A 616 -6.06 -0.85 6.92
CA GLY A 616 -6.03 -1.80 8.03
C GLY A 616 -5.29 -3.11 7.72
N THR A 617 -5.02 -3.38 6.44
CA THR A 617 -4.41 -4.63 5.97
C THR A 617 -3.26 -4.32 5.02
N PRO A 618 -2.12 -3.78 5.52
CA PRO A 618 -1.00 -3.37 4.67
C PRO A 618 -0.40 -4.55 3.90
N ILE A 619 -0.50 -5.77 4.45
CA ILE A 619 -0.05 -7.01 3.82
C ILE A 619 -1.21 -8.01 3.94
N SER A 620 -1.82 -8.36 2.81
CA SER A 620 -2.95 -9.30 2.75
C SER A 620 -2.46 -10.73 2.50
N ASN A 621 -1.74 -10.97 1.40
CA ASN A 621 -1.58 -12.33 0.84
C ASN A 621 -0.18 -12.68 0.33
N SER A 622 0.70 -11.70 0.15
CA SER A 622 1.99 -11.90 -0.51
C SER A 622 3.05 -10.95 0.03
N MET A 623 4.25 -11.48 0.24
CA MET A 623 5.45 -10.71 0.57
C MET A 623 5.76 -9.62 -0.46
N VAL A 624 5.31 -9.79 -1.71
CA VAL A 624 5.44 -8.82 -2.78
C VAL A 624 4.73 -7.50 -2.46
N GLU A 625 3.65 -7.55 -1.69
CA GLU A 625 2.86 -6.36 -1.32
C GLU A 625 3.70 -5.38 -0.48
N LEU A 626 4.57 -5.89 0.41
CA LEU A 626 5.49 -5.06 1.21
C LEU A 626 6.46 -4.29 0.29
N TYR A 627 7.07 -4.99 -0.67
CA TYR A 627 7.95 -4.36 -1.66
C TYR A 627 7.20 -3.33 -2.53
N THR A 628 5.98 -3.65 -2.94
CA THR A 628 5.15 -2.73 -3.71
C THR A 628 4.87 -1.44 -2.93
N ILE A 629 4.57 -1.52 -1.62
CA ILE A 629 4.40 -0.33 -0.77
C ILE A 629 5.71 0.46 -0.65
N GLN A 630 6.85 -0.21 -0.44
CA GLN A 630 8.15 0.47 -0.43
C GLN A 630 8.44 1.16 -1.77
N ARG A 631 8.02 0.59 -2.90
CA ARG A 631 8.15 1.26 -4.20
C ARG A 631 7.26 2.49 -4.33
N TYR A 632 6.09 2.51 -3.72
CA TYR A 632 5.23 3.70 -3.74
C TYR A 632 5.76 4.82 -2.85
N LEU A 633 6.22 4.49 -1.64
CA LEU A 633 6.49 5.48 -0.60
C LEU A 633 7.99 5.72 -0.34
N GLN A 634 8.86 4.76 -0.65
CA GLN A 634 10.28 4.74 -0.25
C GLN A 634 11.24 4.42 -1.41
N TYR A 635 10.86 4.76 -2.65
CA TYR A 635 11.60 4.36 -3.85
C TYR A 635 13.07 4.84 -3.86
N ASN A 636 13.32 6.08 -3.43
CA ASN A 636 14.69 6.63 -3.42
C ASN A 636 15.61 5.86 -2.46
N THR A 637 15.10 5.41 -1.30
CA THR A 637 15.83 4.53 -0.38
C THR A 637 16.11 3.16 -0.99
N LEU A 638 15.15 2.59 -1.71
CA LEU A 638 15.38 1.35 -2.45
C LEU A 638 16.50 1.51 -3.49
N VAL A 639 16.53 2.62 -4.23
CA VAL A 639 17.60 2.92 -5.20
C VAL A 639 18.95 3.07 -4.49
N LYS A 640 19.02 3.87 -3.41
CA LYS A 640 20.25 4.09 -2.62
C LYS A 640 20.86 2.78 -2.11
N ASN A 641 20.01 1.82 -1.74
CA ASN A 641 20.42 0.52 -1.22
C ASN A 641 20.59 -0.57 -2.31
N GLY A 642 20.38 -0.25 -3.58
CA GLY A 642 20.48 -1.23 -4.69
C GLY A 642 19.34 -2.27 -4.71
N LEU A 643 18.17 -1.91 -4.17
CA LEU A 643 16.98 -2.76 -4.01
C LEU A 643 15.82 -2.33 -4.93
N GLN A 644 16.09 -1.48 -5.92
CA GLN A 644 15.08 -0.99 -6.88
C GLN A 644 14.49 -2.08 -7.79
N HIS A 645 15.14 -3.24 -7.85
CA HIS A 645 14.62 -4.43 -8.53
C HIS A 645 14.10 -5.43 -7.52
N PHE A 646 12.93 -6.02 -7.81
CA PHE A 646 12.30 -7.01 -6.94
C PHE A 646 13.23 -8.20 -6.65
N ASP A 647 13.98 -8.68 -7.65
CA ASP A 647 14.89 -9.80 -7.48
C ASP A 647 16.03 -9.48 -6.49
N ALA A 648 16.55 -8.25 -6.50
CA ALA A 648 17.58 -7.80 -5.56
C ALA A 648 17.03 -7.74 -4.12
N TRP A 649 15.85 -7.15 -3.97
CA TRP A 649 15.12 -7.10 -2.69
C TRP A 649 14.81 -8.50 -2.16
N ALA A 650 14.25 -9.37 -2.99
CA ALA A 650 13.92 -10.74 -2.64
C ALA A 650 15.15 -11.60 -2.33
N SER A 651 16.28 -11.38 -3.00
CA SER A 651 17.55 -12.08 -2.71
C SER A 651 18.09 -11.77 -1.30
N THR A 652 17.78 -10.58 -0.79
CA THR A 652 18.30 -10.06 0.48
C THR A 652 17.39 -10.42 1.65
N PHE A 653 16.07 -10.38 1.46
CA PHE A 653 15.10 -10.52 2.55
C PHE A 653 14.16 -11.71 2.41
N GLY A 654 14.21 -12.47 1.31
CA GLY A 654 13.15 -13.40 0.92
C GLY A 654 13.57 -14.86 0.74
N GLU A 655 12.67 -15.78 1.12
CA GLU A 655 12.75 -17.20 0.74
C GLU A 655 11.56 -17.67 -0.10
N THR A 656 11.86 -18.26 -1.25
CA THR A 656 10.91 -19.12 -1.95
C THR A 656 10.94 -20.53 -1.34
N ILE A 657 9.77 -21.04 -0.97
CA ILE A 657 9.57 -22.44 -0.59
C ILE A 657 8.71 -23.10 -1.65
N THR A 658 9.16 -24.25 -2.12
CA THR A 658 8.37 -25.12 -2.99
C THR A 658 7.64 -26.13 -2.12
N ALA A 659 6.33 -25.92 -1.93
CA ALA A 659 5.47 -26.82 -1.18
C ALA A 659 4.66 -27.69 -2.13
N VAL A 660 4.42 -28.94 -1.72
CA VAL A 660 3.53 -29.85 -2.44
C VAL A 660 2.10 -29.55 -2.01
N GLU A 661 1.30 -28.98 -2.90
CA GLU A 661 -0.10 -28.65 -2.65
C GLU A 661 -1.02 -29.62 -3.39
N LEU A 662 -2.20 -29.88 -2.84
CA LEU A 662 -3.26 -30.58 -3.55
C LEU A 662 -3.60 -29.80 -4.83
N THR A 663 -3.76 -30.49 -5.96
CA THR A 663 -4.19 -29.76 -7.16
C THR A 663 -5.59 -29.17 -6.96
N PRO A 664 -5.94 -28.08 -7.67
CA PRO A 664 -7.27 -27.46 -7.57
C PRO A 664 -8.45 -28.43 -7.79
N GLU A 665 -8.20 -29.58 -8.41
CA GLU A 665 -9.19 -30.59 -8.76
C GLU A 665 -9.45 -31.62 -7.65
N GLY A 666 -8.67 -31.58 -6.55
CA GLY A 666 -8.87 -32.49 -5.41
C GLY A 666 -8.09 -33.80 -5.49
N THR A 667 -7.50 -34.13 -6.64
CA THR A 667 -6.81 -35.41 -6.88
C THR A 667 -5.38 -35.19 -7.34
N GLY A 668 -4.43 -35.63 -6.51
CA GLY A 668 -3.01 -35.54 -6.79
C GLY A 668 -2.36 -34.27 -6.23
N TYR A 669 -1.05 -34.17 -6.47
CA TYR A 669 -0.19 -33.18 -5.84
C TYR A 669 0.60 -32.39 -6.88
N ARG A 670 0.71 -31.08 -6.67
CA ARG A 670 1.54 -30.18 -7.48
C ARG A 670 2.46 -29.38 -6.58
N ALA A 671 3.75 -29.43 -6.92
CA ALA A 671 4.73 -28.52 -6.34
C ALA A 671 4.41 -27.09 -6.77
N LYS A 672 4.23 -26.19 -5.80
CA LYS A 672 4.01 -24.77 -6.00
C LYS A 672 5.00 -23.98 -5.17
N THR A 673 5.71 -23.08 -5.84
CA THR A 673 6.71 -22.22 -5.23
C THR A 673 6.07 -20.90 -4.82
N ARG A 674 6.27 -20.50 -3.56
CA ARG A 674 5.76 -19.24 -2.99
C ARG A 674 6.81 -18.59 -2.12
N PHE A 675 6.78 -17.28 -1.98
CA PHE A 675 7.51 -16.61 -0.90
C PHE A 675 6.84 -16.92 0.43
N ALA A 676 7.58 -17.52 1.35
CA ALA A 676 7.01 -18.05 2.60
C ALA A 676 7.81 -17.70 3.86
N LYS A 677 9.09 -17.32 3.75
CA LYS A 677 9.90 -16.89 4.89
C LYS A 677 10.66 -15.60 4.58
N PHE A 678 10.90 -14.83 5.63
CA PHE A 678 11.82 -13.69 5.61
C PHE A 678 13.17 -14.08 6.18
N TYR A 679 14.22 -13.50 5.63
CA TYR A 679 15.52 -13.40 6.28
C TYR A 679 15.82 -11.95 6.57
N ASN A 680 16.71 -11.72 7.54
CA ASN A 680 17.18 -10.37 7.84
C ASN A 680 16.00 -9.41 8.13
N LEU A 681 14.97 -9.96 8.79
CA LEU A 681 13.71 -9.27 9.06
C LEU A 681 13.90 -8.01 9.90
N PRO A 682 14.79 -7.97 10.92
CA PRO A 682 15.02 -6.74 11.68
C PRO A 682 15.47 -5.58 10.80
N GLU A 683 16.38 -5.81 9.85
CA GLU A 683 16.87 -4.76 8.93
C GLU A 683 15.79 -4.32 7.93
N LEU A 684 15.04 -5.28 7.38
CA LEU A 684 13.89 -4.97 6.52
C LEU A 684 12.86 -4.12 7.26
N MET A 685 12.52 -4.50 8.50
CA MET A 685 11.54 -3.79 9.31
C MET A 685 12.05 -2.42 9.75
N ALA A 686 13.34 -2.28 10.05
CA ALA A 686 13.93 -0.97 10.36
C ALA A 686 13.80 -0.01 9.17
N MET A 687 14.10 -0.49 7.95
CA MET A 687 13.90 0.28 6.71
C MET A 687 12.43 0.58 6.46
N PHE A 688 11.54 -0.41 6.60
CA PHE A 688 10.10 -0.25 6.37
C PHE A 688 9.45 0.73 7.37
N LYS A 689 9.88 0.73 8.63
CA LYS A 689 9.38 1.65 9.67
C LYS A 689 9.74 3.12 9.44
N GLU A 690 10.69 3.44 8.55
CA GLU A 690 10.92 4.85 8.18
C GLU A 690 9.68 5.48 7.54
N ILE A 691 8.89 4.69 6.82
CA ILE A 691 7.65 5.15 6.16
C ILE A 691 6.38 4.67 6.87
N ALA A 692 6.43 3.64 7.70
CA ALA A 692 5.23 2.97 8.19
C ALA A 692 4.99 3.20 9.69
N ASP A 693 3.84 3.80 10.02
CA ASP A 693 3.28 3.75 11.37
C ASP A 693 2.33 2.55 11.47
N ILE A 694 2.64 1.64 12.39
CA ILE A 694 1.95 0.35 12.54
C ILE A 694 1.29 0.32 13.91
N LYS A 695 -0.04 0.26 13.93
CA LYS A 695 -0.86 0.14 15.15
C LYS A 695 -1.83 -1.02 15.01
N THR A 696 -1.55 -2.13 15.69
CA THR A 696 -2.48 -3.27 15.75
C THR A 696 -3.57 -3.03 16.78
N ALA A 697 -4.68 -3.77 16.70
CA ALA A 697 -5.76 -3.67 17.69
C ALA A 697 -5.25 -3.96 19.11
N ASP A 698 -4.33 -4.93 19.25
CA ASP A 698 -3.70 -5.31 20.52
C ASP A 698 -2.82 -4.18 21.09
N MET A 699 -2.08 -3.46 20.24
CA MET A 699 -1.25 -2.31 20.68
C MET A 699 -2.11 -1.16 21.22
N LEU A 700 -3.30 -0.99 20.66
CA LEU A 700 -4.21 0.11 21.01
C LEU A 700 -5.18 -0.25 22.14
N ASN A 701 -5.20 -1.50 22.60
CA ASN A 701 -6.16 -2.01 23.59
C ASN A 701 -7.61 -1.58 23.28
N LEU A 702 -7.99 -1.67 22.01
CA LEU A 702 -9.34 -1.27 21.60
C LEU A 702 -10.38 -2.15 22.33
N PRO A 703 -11.51 -1.59 22.78
CA PRO A 703 -12.56 -2.34 23.47
C PRO A 703 -13.36 -3.19 22.47
N VAL A 704 -12.70 -4.19 21.88
CA VAL A 704 -13.30 -5.13 20.94
C VAL A 704 -13.62 -6.44 21.66
N PRO A 705 -14.75 -7.10 21.35
CA PRO A 705 -15.08 -8.39 21.94
C PRO A 705 -14.11 -9.48 21.48
N GLU A 706 -13.84 -10.46 22.36
CA GLU A 706 -13.00 -11.61 22.04
C GLU A 706 -13.70 -12.54 21.03
N ALA A 707 -13.04 -12.80 19.89
CA ALA A 707 -13.57 -13.68 18.86
C ALA A 707 -13.31 -15.16 19.18
N LYS A 708 -14.37 -15.98 19.18
CA LYS A 708 -14.29 -17.45 19.33
C LYS A 708 -14.48 -18.14 17.98
N TYR A 709 -13.44 -18.80 17.50
CA TYR A 709 -13.45 -19.49 16.20
C TYR A 709 -13.82 -20.96 16.35
N HIS A 710 -14.84 -21.40 15.62
CA HIS A 710 -15.30 -22.79 15.58
C HIS A 710 -15.20 -23.35 14.16
N ASN A 711 -14.31 -24.32 13.95
CA ASN A 711 -14.17 -25.00 12.65
C ASN A 711 -15.04 -26.26 12.63
N ILE A 712 -16.01 -26.31 11.73
CA ILE A 712 -16.90 -27.46 11.54
C ILE A 712 -16.43 -28.27 10.33
N ALA A 713 -15.85 -29.45 10.60
CA ALA A 713 -15.44 -30.39 9.56
C ALA A 713 -16.58 -31.38 9.28
N VAL A 714 -16.99 -31.48 8.02
CA VAL A 714 -17.99 -32.46 7.55
C VAL A 714 -17.34 -33.49 6.62
N LYS A 715 -17.84 -34.73 6.65
CA LYS A 715 -17.36 -35.79 5.76
C LYS A 715 -18.08 -35.73 4.42
N PRO A 716 -17.40 -35.93 3.29
CA PRO A 716 -18.05 -35.98 1.99
C PRO A 716 -18.95 -37.22 1.86
N SER A 717 -20.05 -37.11 1.12
CA SER A 717 -20.89 -38.26 0.75
C SER A 717 -20.15 -39.17 -0.24
N GLU A 718 -20.56 -40.43 -0.36
CA GLU A 718 -19.96 -41.34 -1.36
C GLU A 718 -20.14 -40.79 -2.79
N MET A 719 -21.31 -40.26 -3.11
CA MET A 719 -21.56 -39.64 -4.42
C MET A 719 -20.67 -38.41 -4.67
N GLN A 720 -20.41 -37.60 -3.64
CA GLN A 720 -19.48 -36.47 -3.76
C GLN A 720 -18.05 -36.94 -4.03
N LYS A 721 -17.61 -38.07 -3.44
CA LYS A 721 -16.29 -38.66 -3.73
C LYS A 721 -16.18 -39.13 -5.17
N GLU A 722 -17.21 -39.80 -5.69
CA GLU A 722 -17.28 -40.23 -7.10
C GLU A 722 -17.24 -39.03 -8.06
N MET A 723 -18.01 -37.99 -7.77
CA MET A 723 -18.00 -36.76 -8.58
C MET A 723 -16.63 -36.06 -8.55
N VAL A 724 -15.94 -36.03 -7.41
CA VAL A 724 -14.56 -35.50 -7.32
C VAL A 724 -13.60 -36.35 -8.17
N ALA A 725 -13.74 -37.69 -8.15
CA ALA A 725 -12.93 -38.55 -9.00
C ALA A 725 -13.15 -38.25 -10.50
N SER A 726 -14.38 -37.97 -10.92
CA SER A 726 -14.66 -37.58 -12.32
C SER A 726 -14.00 -36.24 -12.73
N LEU A 727 -13.83 -35.30 -11.79
CA LEU A 727 -13.12 -34.04 -12.05
C LEU A 727 -11.63 -34.28 -12.31
N ALA A 728 -11.05 -35.29 -11.66
CA ALA A 728 -9.68 -35.73 -11.91
C ALA A 728 -9.49 -36.18 -13.36
N GLU A 729 -10.37 -37.05 -13.83
CA GLU A 729 -10.34 -37.60 -15.19
C GLU A 729 -10.48 -36.48 -16.24
N ARG A 730 -11.44 -35.55 -16.04
CA ARG A 730 -11.59 -34.36 -16.89
C ARG A 730 -10.31 -33.53 -16.94
N ALA A 731 -9.64 -33.36 -15.80
CA ALA A 731 -8.41 -32.58 -15.71
C ALA A 731 -7.22 -33.26 -16.40
N GLU A 732 -7.17 -34.58 -16.39
CA GLU A 732 -6.17 -35.34 -17.14
C GLU A 732 -6.39 -35.21 -18.65
N GLN A 733 -7.64 -35.31 -19.11
CA GLN A 733 -7.98 -35.14 -20.53
C GLN A 733 -7.63 -33.73 -21.05
N VAL A 734 -7.97 -32.69 -20.29
CA VAL A 734 -7.59 -31.29 -20.62
C VAL A 734 -6.07 -31.12 -20.64
N ARG A 735 -5.35 -31.70 -19.67
CA ARG A 735 -3.87 -31.64 -19.64
C ARG A 735 -3.23 -32.41 -20.79
N GLY A 736 -3.84 -33.50 -21.23
CA GLY A 736 -3.42 -34.28 -22.39
C GLY A 736 -3.68 -33.60 -23.73
N GLY A 737 -4.41 -32.48 -23.75
CA GLY A 737 -4.82 -31.80 -24.99
C GLY A 737 -5.94 -32.53 -25.74
N GLY A 738 -6.62 -33.47 -25.10
CA GLY A 738 -7.71 -34.26 -25.69
C GLY A 738 -9.05 -33.53 -25.73
N VAL A 739 -9.13 -32.31 -25.17
CA VAL A 739 -10.35 -31.49 -25.11
C VAL A 739 -10.00 -30.04 -25.45
N ASP A 740 -10.82 -29.42 -26.31
CA ASP A 740 -10.70 -28.01 -26.63
C ASP A 740 -11.00 -27.13 -25.41
N SER A 741 -10.16 -26.11 -25.18
CA SER A 741 -10.24 -25.23 -24.00
C SER A 741 -11.55 -24.42 -23.88
N SER A 742 -12.30 -24.27 -24.97
CA SER A 742 -13.64 -23.65 -24.98
C SER A 742 -14.74 -24.58 -24.46
N VAL A 743 -14.55 -25.90 -24.56
CA VAL A 743 -15.50 -26.92 -24.10
C VAL A 743 -15.28 -27.22 -22.62
N ASP A 744 -14.04 -27.54 -22.25
CA ASP A 744 -13.64 -27.75 -20.88
C ASP A 744 -12.20 -27.27 -20.64
N ASN A 745 -11.95 -26.75 -19.45
CA ASN A 745 -10.64 -26.24 -19.07
C ASN A 745 -10.44 -26.26 -17.56
N MET A 746 -9.20 -26.06 -17.13
CA MET A 746 -8.84 -26.12 -15.71
C MET A 746 -9.62 -25.13 -14.83
N LEU A 747 -10.00 -23.97 -15.35
CA LEU A 747 -10.80 -23.00 -14.58
C LEU A 747 -12.22 -23.51 -14.36
N LYS A 748 -12.85 -24.09 -15.38
CA LYS A 748 -14.19 -24.70 -15.30
C LYS A 748 -14.20 -25.87 -14.33
N ILE A 749 -13.22 -26.78 -14.44
CA ILE A 749 -13.07 -27.93 -13.53
C ILE A 749 -12.85 -27.47 -12.08
N THR A 750 -11.99 -26.47 -11.85
CA THR A 750 -11.77 -25.91 -10.50
C THR A 750 -13.05 -25.28 -9.95
N ASN A 751 -13.80 -24.57 -10.79
CA ASN A 751 -15.08 -23.97 -10.38
C ASN A 751 -16.11 -25.05 -10.03
N ASP A 752 -16.22 -26.10 -10.85
CA ASP A 752 -17.09 -27.25 -10.58
C ASP A 752 -16.70 -27.96 -9.27
N GLY A 753 -15.40 -28.13 -9.02
CA GLY A 753 -14.88 -28.66 -7.76
C GLY A 753 -15.25 -27.80 -6.55
N ARG A 754 -15.16 -26.46 -6.66
CA ARG A 754 -15.60 -25.54 -5.60
C ARG A 754 -17.10 -25.62 -5.34
N LYS A 755 -17.92 -25.72 -6.40
CA LYS A 755 -19.37 -25.90 -6.29
C LYS A 755 -19.70 -27.22 -5.59
N LEU A 756 -19.12 -28.32 -6.06
CA LEU A 756 -19.29 -29.65 -5.49
C LEU A 756 -18.87 -29.70 -4.03
N ALA A 757 -17.77 -29.03 -3.66
CA ALA A 757 -17.28 -28.96 -2.28
C ALA A 757 -18.21 -28.15 -1.36
N LEU A 758 -19.05 -27.26 -1.90
CA LEU A 758 -20.09 -26.56 -1.17
C LEU A 758 -21.36 -27.42 -1.08
N ASP A 759 -21.92 -27.79 -2.23
CA ASP A 759 -23.05 -28.72 -2.34
C ASP A 759 -23.15 -29.30 -3.77
N GLN A 760 -23.33 -30.62 -3.89
CA GLN A 760 -23.47 -31.33 -5.16
C GLN A 760 -24.64 -30.83 -6.03
N ARG A 761 -25.71 -30.32 -5.40
CA ARG A 761 -26.91 -29.78 -6.07
C ARG A 761 -26.62 -28.53 -6.89
N MET A 762 -25.46 -27.89 -6.67
CA MET A 762 -24.97 -26.80 -7.51
C MET A 762 -24.52 -27.24 -8.91
N LEU A 763 -24.21 -28.53 -9.09
CA LEU A 763 -23.89 -29.10 -10.39
C LEU A 763 -25.14 -29.67 -11.06
N ASN A 764 -26.01 -30.31 -10.28
CA ASN A 764 -27.27 -30.88 -10.74
C ASN A 764 -28.29 -30.83 -9.61
N ASP A 765 -29.33 -30.00 -9.79
CA ASP A 765 -30.38 -29.72 -8.80
C ASP A 765 -31.26 -30.94 -8.46
N MET A 766 -31.26 -31.96 -9.31
CA MET A 766 -31.99 -33.22 -9.10
C MET A 766 -31.29 -34.17 -8.12
N LEU A 767 -30.06 -33.86 -7.69
CA LEU A 767 -29.33 -34.69 -6.73
C LEU A 767 -29.94 -34.57 -5.32
N PRO A 768 -29.91 -35.65 -4.51
CA PRO A 768 -30.47 -35.62 -3.16
C PRO A 768 -29.73 -34.64 -2.25
N ASP A 769 -30.46 -34.10 -1.27
CA ASP A 769 -29.86 -33.38 -0.16
C ASP A 769 -29.21 -34.37 0.83
N PHE A 770 -27.91 -34.23 1.06
CA PHE A 770 -27.17 -35.11 1.96
C PHE A 770 -27.21 -34.56 3.39
N GLU A 771 -27.71 -35.34 4.34
CA GLU A 771 -27.87 -34.92 5.74
C GLU A 771 -26.55 -34.43 6.36
N GLY A 772 -25.43 -35.08 6.04
CA GLY A 772 -24.09 -34.67 6.49
C GLY A 772 -23.43 -33.54 5.70
N SER A 773 -24.18 -32.79 4.89
CA SER A 773 -23.64 -31.71 4.04
C SER A 773 -23.20 -30.49 4.85
N LYS A 774 -22.36 -29.63 4.24
CA LYS A 774 -21.97 -28.34 4.81
C LYS A 774 -23.18 -27.43 5.05
N ILE A 775 -24.16 -27.46 4.14
CA ILE A 775 -25.36 -26.63 4.25
C ILE A 775 -26.18 -27.05 5.47
N ASN A 776 -26.42 -28.35 5.65
CA ASN A 776 -27.18 -28.84 6.79
C ASN A 776 -26.47 -28.56 8.12
N ALA A 777 -25.16 -28.80 8.19
CA ALA A 777 -24.37 -28.44 9.38
C ALA A 777 -24.37 -26.92 9.67
N CYS A 778 -24.44 -26.07 8.63
CA CYS A 778 -24.56 -24.62 8.78
C CYS A 778 -25.95 -24.24 9.33
N VAL A 779 -27.02 -24.79 8.74
CA VAL A 779 -28.41 -24.59 9.21
C VAL A 779 -28.58 -25.06 10.66
N ASP A 780 -28.01 -26.20 11.03
CA ASP A 780 -28.01 -26.71 12.41
C ASP A 780 -27.41 -25.71 13.39
N ASN A 781 -26.24 -25.15 13.04
CA ASN A 781 -25.58 -24.18 13.90
C ASN A 781 -26.32 -22.84 13.97
N ILE A 782 -26.80 -22.32 12.84
CA ILE A 782 -27.57 -21.06 12.81
C ILE A 782 -28.83 -21.18 13.68
N TYR A 783 -29.57 -22.28 13.50
CA TYR A 783 -30.79 -22.53 14.28
C TYR A 783 -30.49 -22.70 15.77
N ARG A 784 -29.44 -23.46 16.11
CA ARG A 784 -29.00 -23.64 17.50
C ARG A 784 -28.66 -22.30 18.16
N ILE A 785 -27.84 -21.47 17.50
CA ILE A 785 -27.42 -20.16 18.01
C ILE A 785 -28.62 -19.22 18.13
N TRP A 786 -29.52 -19.22 17.14
CA TRP A 786 -30.76 -18.43 17.18
C TRP A 786 -31.63 -18.81 18.38
N LYS A 787 -31.81 -20.11 18.63
CA LYS A 787 -32.60 -20.61 19.76
C LYS A 787 -31.94 -20.34 21.12
N GLU A 788 -30.62 -20.52 21.21
CA GLU A 788 -29.83 -20.25 22.42
C GLU A 788 -29.81 -18.75 22.80
N ASN A 789 -30.02 -17.85 21.83
CA ASN A 789 -29.99 -16.39 22.04
C ASN A 789 -31.31 -15.70 21.69
N ALA A 790 -32.43 -16.41 21.75
CA ALA A 790 -33.76 -15.87 21.42
C ALA A 790 -34.18 -14.72 22.35
N ASP A 791 -33.71 -14.74 23.60
CA ASP A 791 -33.88 -13.67 24.59
C ASP A 791 -33.13 -12.39 24.22
N LYS A 792 -31.94 -12.52 23.60
CA LYS A 792 -31.07 -11.40 23.23
C LYS A 792 -31.30 -10.88 21.82
N LYS A 793 -32.05 -11.61 20.98
CA LYS A 793 -32.26 -11.31 19.55
C LYS A 793 -30.95 -11.07 18.80
N SER A 794 -29.96 -11.95 19.00
CA SER A 794 -28.63 -11.79 18.41
C SER A 794 -28.66 -11.87 16.88
N ALA A 795 -27.98 -10.92 16.23
CA ALA A 795 -27.80 -10.92 14.79
C ALA A 795 -26.77 -11.98 14.36
N GLN A 796 -27.05 -12.67 13.26
CA GLN A 796 -26.15 -13.64 12.64
C GLN A 796 -25.90 -13.25 11.18
N LEU A 797 -24.63 -13.16 10.79
CA LEU A 797 -24.22 -12.85 9.41
C LEU A 797 -23.67 -14.12 8.74
N VAL A 798 -24.20 -14.46 7.56
CA VAL A 798 -23.79 -15.63 6.78
C VAL A 798 -23.23 -15.18 5.45
N PHE A 799 -21.95 -15.49 5.21
CA PHE A 799 -21.25 -15.17 3.96
C PHE A 799 -21.10 -16.42 3.09
N CYS A 800 -21.57 -16.35 1.85
CA CYS A 800 -21.47 -17.45 0.88
C CYS A 800 -21.14 -16.91 -0.52
N ASP A 801 -19.87 -17.04 -0.95
CA ASP A 801 -19.40 -16.46 -2.21
C ASP A 801 -19.94 -17.15 -3.47
N LEU A 802 -20.56 -18.33 -3.32
CA LEU A 802 -21.06 -19.16 -4.41
C LEU A 802 -22.58 -19.30 -4.31
N SER A 803 -23.25 -19.58 -5.44
CA SER A 803 -24.69 -19.85 -5.49
C SER A 803 -25.59 -18.66 -5.10
N THR A 804 -25.20 -17.44 -5.48
CA THR A 804 -26.03 -16.25 -5.27
C THR A 804 -27.44 -16.46 -5.86
N PRO A 805 -28.49 -15.94 -5.20
CA PRO A 805 -29.86 -16.17 -5.60
C PRO A 805 -30.13 -15.59 -7.00
N LYS A 806 -30.81 -16.37 -7.84
CA LYS A 806 -31.21 -16.00 -9.21
C LYS A 806 -32.71 -16.25 -9.42
N ASN A 807 -33.32 -15.46 -10.30
CA ASN A 807 -34.74 -15.57 -10.64
C ASN A 807 -35.02 -16.56 -11.80
N ASP A 808 -34.11 -17.51 -12.04
CA ASP A 808 -34.17 -18.46 -13.15
C ASP A 808 -34.57 -19.89 -12.72
N GLY A 809 -34.92 -20.08 -11.44
CA GLY A 809 -35.33 -21.37 -10.88
C GLY A 809 -34.19 -22.33 -10.59
N THR A 810 -32.93 -21.92 -10.81
CA THR A 810 -31.77 -22.76 -10.49
C THR A 810 -31.53 -22.90 -8.99
N PHE A 811 -30.92 -24.01 -8.58
CA PHE A 811 -30.58 -24.26 -7.18
C PHE A 811 -29.70 -23.14 -6.60
N SER A 812 -30.16 -22.57 -5.47
CA SER A 812 -29.43 -21.56 -4.70
C SER A 812 -29.26 -22.00 -3.25
N VAL A 813 -28.01 -22.01 -2.79
CA VAL A 813 -27.66 -22.29 -1.38
C VAL A 813 -28.34 -21.30 -0.44
N TYR A 814 -28.47 -20.02 -0.84
CA TYR A 814 -29.19 -19.01 -0.06
C TYR A 814 -30.65 -19.39 0.17
N ASN A 815 -31.34 -19.78 -0.92
CA ASN A 815 -32.74 -20.17 -0.86
C ASN A 815 -32.94 -21.48 -0.08
N ASP A 816 -32.03 -22.46 -0.24
CA ASP A 816 -32.06 -23.73 0.50
C ASP A 816 -31.88 -23.52 2.01
N ILE A 817 -30.89 -22.69 2.41
CA ILE A 817 -30.69 -22.31 3.83
C ILE A 817 -31.93 -21.60 4.36
N ARG A 818 -32.45 -20.58 3.67
CA ARG A 818 -33.65 -19.85 4.10
C ARG A 818 -34.85 -20.77 4.29
N LYS A 819 -35.11 -21.64 3.31
CA LYS A 819 -36.20 -22.63 3.37
C LYS A 819 -36.06 -23.54 4.61
N LYS A 820 -34.88 -24.13 4.81
CA LYS A 820 -34.63 -25.04 5.95
C LYS A 820 -34.72 -24.33 7.30
N LEU A 821 -34.29 -23.09 7.41
CA LEU A 821 -34.43 -22.29 8.64
C LEU A 821 -35.90 -21.99 8.94
N ILE A 822 -36.70 -21.64 7.93
CA ILE A 822 -38.14 -21.42 8.07
C ILE A 822 -38.86 -22.71 8.47
N GLU A 823 -38.54 -23.84 7.84
CA GLU A 823 -39.09 -25.16 8.20
C GLU A 823 -38.78 -25.56 9.65
N ARG A 824 -37.66 -25.07 10.21
CA ARG A 824 -37.28 -25.27 11.61
C ARG A 824 -37.91 -24.24 12.57
N GLY A 825 -38.67 -23.29 12.05
CA GLY A 825 -39.47 -22.33 12.82
C GLY A 825 -38.90 -20.94 12.95
N ILE A 826 -37.82 -20.57 12.22
CA ILE A 826 -37.38 -19.18 12.16
C ILE A 826 -38.36 -18.38 11.29
N PRO A 827 -38.91 -17.24 11.76
CA PRO A 827 -39.81 -16.43 10.95
C PRO A 827 -39.15 -15.96 9.65
N GLU A 828 -39.90 -16.00 8.54
CA GLU A 828 -39.41 -15.56 7.23
C GLU A 828 -38.92 -14.10 7.24
N SER A 829 -39.53 -13.25 8.07
CA SER A 829 -39.14 -11.85 8.25
C SER A 829 -37.75 -11.65 8.84
N GLU A 830 -37.23 -12.65 9.58
CA GLU A 830 -35.91 -12.60 10.23
C GLU A 830 -34.77 -13.09 9.32
N VAL A 831 -35.08 -13.60 8.12
CA VAL A 831 -34.08 -14.07 7.16
C VAL A 831 -34.08 -13.16 5.94
N LYS A 832 -33.00 -12.39 5.78
CA LYS A 832 -32.84 -11.38 4.73
C LYS A 832 -31.61 -11.61 3.87
N PHE A 833 -31.70 -11.26 2.58
CA PHE A 833 -30.57 -11.33 1.66
C PHE A 833 -30.10 -9.94 1.26
N ILE A 834 -28.79 -9.71 1.28
CA ILE A 834 -28.20 -8.45 0.78
C ILE A 834 -28.53 -8.17 -0.70
N HIS A 835 -28.82 -9.22 -1.47
CA HIS A 835 -29.20 -9.14 -2.88
C HIS A 835 -30.60 -8.56 -3.11
N GLU A 836 -31.49 -8.59 -2.11
CA GLU A 836 -32.81 -7.95 -2.17
C GLU A 836 -32.69 -6.41 -2.11
N ALA A 837 -31.52 -5.93 -1.66
CA ALA A 837 -31.17 -4.53 -1.54
C ALA A 837 -30.24 -4.06 -2.69
N ASP A 838 -30.85 -3.75 -3.84
CA ASP A 838 -30.17 -3.31 -5.07
C ASP A 838 -29.70 -1.84 -5.07
N THR A 839 -30.07 -1.07 -4.04
CA THR A 839 -29.68 0.33 -3.88
C THR A 839 -29.06 0.56 -2.51
N ASP A 840 -28.18 1.56 -2.40
CA ASP A 840 -27.51 1.88 -1.14
C ASP A 840 -28.52 2.20 0.00
N MET A 841 -29.68 2.79 -0.33
CA MET A 841 -30.76 2.99 0.65
C MET A 841 -31.41 1.68 1.10
N LYS A 842 -31.80 0.80 0.18
CA LYS A 842 -32.37 -0.51 0.57
C LYS A 842 -31.38 -1.34 1.37
N LYS A 843 -30.07 -1.16 1.15
CA LYS A 843 -29.04 -1.83 1.94
C LYS A 843 -29.03 -1.30 3.36
N LYS A 844 -29.14 0.02 3.53
CA LYS A 844 -29.26 0.66 4.85
C LYS A 844 -30.53 0.18 5.58
N GLU A 845 -31.68 0.17 4.91
CA GLU A 845 -32.95 -0.36 5.43
C GLU A 845 -32.88 -1.85 5.81
N LEU A 846 -31.99 -2.64 5.20
CA LEU A 846 -31.84 -4.07 5.50
C LEU A 846 -31.17 -4.33 6.85
N PHE A 847 -30.31 -3.40 7.29
CA PHE A 847 -29.56 -3.51 8.54
C PHE A 847 -30.27 -2.86 9.74
N GLN A 848 -31.36 -2.13 9.47
CA GLN A 848 -32.33 -1.64 10.47
C GLN A 848 -33.34 -2.75 10.80
#